data_AF-A0A8B6CTG4-F1
#
_entry.id   AF-A0A8B6CTG4-F1
#
_cell.length_a   1.000
_cell.length_b   1.000
_cell.length_c   1.000
_cell.angle_alpha   90.00
_cell.angle_beta   90.00
_cell.angle_gamma   90.00
#
_symmetry.space_group_name_H-M   'P 1'
#
loop_
_entity.id
_entity.type
_entity.pdbx_description
1 polymer ?
#
loop_
_entity_poly.entity_id
_entity_poly.type
_entity_poly.pdbx_seq_one_letter_code
_entity_poly.pdbx_strand_id
1 'polypeptide(L)'
;MSARYAGFETVSQFEVKELCERLSKPKRQHTDDDLKMTNRSAHEIFKTRSNHHIKTRFIGKKKMSTNDMQSLVNRLSNTKSERVPDSQRIHSKEDKYMKGVVASHAWNGHIKPYTKCSHENFENVLPNAFHGTVIKCQTGQSEEPRNMTRLQVVIDDFTNLTLNETFQYLPDPTFNISNEPQKSVQSGGSTFTIRGEGFNNVGNITVEKVDKPCEVPDDSLAVCKTPPHLNNETNNQTIIVHFDGLTVHIPIEYVTDPTFVRFGVLEYDKESSITIKGRNILNGARREDYSIHVGLDGSCFLPDITMQSITCYPPKAVPRTNQTDANTVYVIVNVGNIKAYIGDLQYKEDVNTLAFVVGALAAALATAIVIGLSAVLILRKKKKKAIKEFKMELMTREEMIRKASREEFADAQMNIRDIKSDLVTTRVPYSNYQNYILHQLFPNQDISNNPLLHDSEITDDRKAGIKSAIEKFEMLLSNKLFLKSLIQTLDRPNMLTMQEKAHFASVLSISLLGNMRLFFDLVQCLLVDMVRSSTKKQHKVLFRRFDSITMRLMVNWLQIGLYKHLTSRSGIHLFMLYRAVQTIIEMGPIDALTGNSKNTIAEEKLLKMRIEYQSLTLQIDLNGNSDQHYPVKVLDCDTISQVKQKCCAQIYKNKPASEIPHNDELSLEWQQGKAGKLLLNDIDNTSDRNNGLVCLNTLKHYMVQDDSKMALMYKQHDDDDVYVNSTEIRTESVTSEDITLLMPDKCGGEELETHKWHLVY
;
A
#
# COMPACT_ATOMS: atom_id res chain seq x y z
N MET A 1 -61.40 -32.35 49.65
CA MET A 1 -60.17 -33.19 49.85
C MET A 1 -59.32 -32.86 51.11
N SER A 2 -59.82 -32.14 52.14
CA SER A 2 -58.93 -31.52 53.15
C SER A 2 -58.27 -32.46 54.20
N ALA A 3 -58.85 -33.63 54.52
CA ALA A 3 -58.49 -34.38 55.74
C ALA A 3 -57.31 -35.38 55.66
N ARG A 4 -56.62 -35.53 54.51
CA ARG A 4 -55.59 -36.61 54.33
C ARG A 4 -54.12 -36.16 54.41
N TYR A 5 -53.83 -34.87 54.64
CA TYR A 5 -52.47 -34.33 54.52
C TYR A 5 -51.59 -34.36 55.79
N ALA A 6 -52.13 -34.73 56.96
CA ALA A 6 -51.40 -34.64 58.23
C ALA A 6 -50.40 -35.79 58.54
N GLY A 7 -50.31 -36.83 57.70
CA GLY A 7 -49.63 -38.09 58.06
C GLY A 7 -48.26 -38.38 57.42
N PHE A 8 -47.73 -37.51 56.55
CA PHE A 8 -46.65 -37.88 55.63
C PHE A 8 -45.20 -37.57 56.07
N GLU A 9 -44.98 -36.99 57.25
CA GLU A 9 -43.63 -36.50 57.63
C GLU A 9 -42.62 -37.60 57.99
N THR A 10 -43.06 -38.75 58.51
CA THR A 10 -42.18 -39.75 59.15
C THR A 10 -41.66 -40.83 58.18
N VAL A 11 -42.45 -41.26 57.20
CA VAL A 11 -42.09 -42.37 56.30
C VAL A 11 -41.01 -41.97 55.28
N SER A 12 -40.93 -40.69 54.91
CA SER A 12 -40.00 -40.20 53.86
C SER A 12 -38.52 -40.16 54.28
N GLN A 13 -38.17 -40.31 55.57
CA GLN A 13 -36.80 -40.11 56.03
C GLN A 13 -35.92 -41.36 55.94
N PHE A 14 -36.49 -42.56 56.11
CA PHE A 14 -35.71 -43.79 56.24
C PHE A 14 -35.19 -44.30 54.88
N GLU A 15 -36.07 -44.45 53.88
CA GLU A 15 -35.70 -44.98 52.56
C GLU A 15 -34.73 -44.05 51.78
N VAL A 16 -34.81 -42.73 51.98
CA VAL A 16 -33.90 -41.76 51.33
C VAL A 16 -32.50 -41.80 51.95
N LYS A 17 -32.40 -42.00 53.26
CA LYS A 17 -31.11 -42.05 53.96
C LYS A 17 -30.31 -43.28 53.53
N GLU A 18 -30.96 -44.44 53.41
CA GLU A 18 -30.32 -45.67 52.92
C GLU A 18 -29.83 -45.55 51.47
N LEU A 19 -30.59 -44.87 50.60
CA LEU A 19 -30.14 -44.60 49.22
C LEU A 19 -28.91 -43.68 49.17
N CYS A 20 -28.87 -42.63 50.00
CA CYS A 20 -27.72 -41.73 50.08
C CYS A 20 -26.47 -42.43 50.62
N GLU A 21 -26.60 -43.25 51.67
CA GLU A 21 -25.46 -43.99 52.26
C GLU A 21 -24.90 -45.08 51.31
N ARG A 22 -25.75 -45.66 50.45
CA ARG A 22 -25.30 -46.59 49.39
C ARG A 22 -24.54 -45.87 48.25
N LEU A 23 -24.85 -44.60 48.00
CA LEU A 23 -24.18 -43.77 46.99
C LEU A 23 -22.92 -43.06 47.52
N SER A 24 -22.72 -42.97 48.84
CA SER A 24 -21.65 -42.18 49.46
C SER A 24 -20.34 -42.95 49.76
N LYS A 25 -20.08 -44.10 49.14
CA LYS A 25 -18.80 -44.84 49.32
C LYS A 25 -17.74 -44.34 48.33
N PRO A 26 -16.67 -43.63 48.78
CA PRO A 26 -15.63 -43.14 47.88
C PRO A 26 -14.71 -44.28 47.42
N LYS A 27 -14.40 -44.32 46.12
CA LYS A 27 -13.27 -45.11 45.59
C LYS A 27 -12.19 -44.19 45.04
N ARG A 28 -11.07 -44.17 45.79
CA ARG A 28 -9.73 -43.61 45.48
C ARG A 28 -9.58 -42.09 45.51
N GLN A 29 -8.42 -41.70 46.02
CA GLN A 29 -7.94 -40.33 46.19
C GLN A 29 -7.59 -39.70 44.84
N HIS A 30 -7.94 -38.43 44.66
CA HIS A 30 -7.22 -37.52 43.77
C HIS A 30 -6.15 -36.77 44.57
N THR A 31 -4.99 -36.57 43.95
CA THR A 31 -3.84 -35.87 44.53
C THR A 31 -3.90 -34.36 44.27
N ASP A 32 -3.11 -33.60 45.03
CA ASP A 32 -3.17 -32.13 45.23
C ASP A 32 -2.91 -31.23 43.99
N ASP A 33 -2.87 -31.79 42.78
CA ASP A 33 -2.53 -31.04 41.55
C ASP A 33 -3.75 -30.45 40.81
N ASP A 34 -4.95 -31.02 41.00
CA ASP A 34 -6.17 -30.53 40.31
C ASP A 34 -6.65 -29.15 40.82
N LEU A 35 -6.34 -28.76 42.07
CA LEU A 35 -6.72 -27.45 42.62
C LEU A 35 -5.95 -26.26 42.03
N LYS A 36 -4.85 -26.49 41.29
CA LYS A 36 -4.10 -25.41 40.61
C LYS A 36 -4.65 -25.10 39.22
N MET A 37 -5.50 -25.95 38.64
CA MET A 37 -5.98 -25.78 37.27
C MET A 37 -7.26 -24.93 37.18
N THR A 38 -8.15 -25.01 38.17
CA THR A 38 -9.39 -24.20 38.24
C THR A 38 -9.13 -22.70 38.43
N ASN A 39 -8.04 -22.32 39.12
CA ASN A 39 -7.66 -20.92 39.31
C ASN A 39 -6.96 -20.29 38.07
N ARG A 40 -6.55 -21.07 37.07
CA ARG A 40 -6.03 -20.54 35.79
C ARG A 40 -7.14 -20.25 34.79
N SER A 41 -8.17 -21.10 34.70
CA SER A 41 -9.28 -20.90 33.74
C SER A 41 -10.10 -19.64 34.02
N ALA A 42 -10.26 -19.23 35.28
CA ALA A 42 -10.90 -17.96 35.64
C ALA A 42 -10.11 -16.72 35.19
N HIS A 43 -8.79 -16.84 34.97
CA HIS A 43 -7.91 -15.73 34.60
C HIS A 43 -7.66 -15.62 33.09
N GLU A 44 -7.90 -16.69 32.31
CA GLU A 44 -7.83 -16.63 30.83
C GLU A 44 -9.16 -16.23 30.17
N ILE A 45 -10.32 -16.54 30.76
CA ILE A 45 -11.64 -16.17 30.20
C ILE A 45 -11.83 -14.63 30.13
N PHE A 46 -11.15 -13.86 30.96
CA PHE A 46 -11.17 -12.39 30.92
C PHE A 46 -10.16 -11.74 29.94
N LYS A 47 -9.44 -12.53 29.12
CA LYS A 47 -8.46 -12.02 28.14
C LYS A 47 -8.84 -12.17 26.66
N THR A 48 -9.98 -12.78 26.36
CA THR A 48 -10.41 -13.12 24.97
C THR A 48 -11.66 -12.36 24.50
N ARG A 49 -11.87 -11.12 24.96
CA ARG A 49 -12.84 -10.17 24.37
C ARG A 49 -12.24 -8.78 24.09
N SER A 50 -11.08 -8.74 23.45
CA SER A 50 -10.61 -7.57 22.71
C SER A 50 -9.61 -7.97 21.61
N ASN A 51 -10.14 -8.34 20.44
CA ASN A 51 -9.50 -8.29 19.11
C ASN A 51 -10.35 -9.06 18.08
N HIS A 52 -11.37 -8.42 17.52
CA HIS A 52 -11.90 -8.77 16.19
C HIS A 52 -12.60 -7.57 15.56
N HIS A 53 -11.80 -6.58 15.11
CA HIS A 53 -11.98 -5.86 13.84
C HIS A 53 -10.89 -4.80 13.71
N ILE A 54 -10.05 -4.94 12.69
CA ILE A 54 -9.53 -3.89 11.78
C ILE A 54 -8.58 -4.60 10.80
N LYS A 55 -9.02 -4.76 9.55
CA LYS A 55 -8.14 -5.07 8.41
C LYS A 55 -7.69 -3.73 7.81
N THR A 56 -6.50 -3.27 8.16
CA THR A 56 -5.77 -2.24 7.38
C THR A 56 -4.28 -2.57 7.30
N ARG A 57 -3.66 -2.15 6.18
CA ARG A 57 -2.32 -2.57 5.75
C ARG A 57 -1.16 -1.82 6.43
N PHE A 58 0.03 -2.43 6.30
CA PHE A 58 1.37 -1.84 6.12
C PHE A 58 2.28 -1.45 7.33
N ILE A 59 3.42 -2.16 7.37
CA ILE A 59 4.82 -1.73 7.68
C ILE A 59 5.21 -1.31 9.13
N GLY A 60 5.73 -2.29 9.88
CA GLY A 60 7.19 -2.48 10.02
C GLY A 60 8.00 -1.68 11.06
N LYS A 61 8.86 -2.42 11.80
CA LYS A 61 10.10 -2.02 12.54
C LYS A 61 10.67 -3.29 13.23
N LYS A 62 11.97 -3.49 13.47
CA LYS A 62 13.22 -2.93 12.88
C LYS A 62 14.39 -3.82 13.36
N LYS A 63 15.23 -4.31 12.43
CA LYS A 63 16.57 -4.93 12.58
C LYS A 63 16.96 -5.63 13.91
N MET A 64 17.31 -6.92 13.80
CA MET A 64 18.41 -7.52 14.57
C MET A 64 19.43 -8.15 13.60
N SER A 65 20.60 -8.53 14.12
CA SER A 65 21.87 -8.80 13.41
C SER A 65 21.81 -9.69 12.17
N THR A 66 22.66 -9.38 11.19
CA THR A 66 23.03 -10.26 10.08
C THR A 66 24.01 -11.33 10.55
N ASN A 67 23.52 -12.56 10.67
CA ASN A 67 24.22 -13.83 10.43
C ASN A 67 23.17 -14.85 9.97
N ASP A 68 23.60 -15.93 9.31
CA ASP A 68 22.78 -17.08 8.90
C ASP A 68 21.71 -16.84 7.81
N MET A 69 22.15 -16.36 6.64
CA MET A 69 21.42 -16.58 5.37
C MET A 69 22.33 -17.05 4.23
N GLN A 70 23.27 -17.97 4.54
CA GLN A 70 24.22 -18.56 3.60
C GLN A 70 23.99 -20.08 3.40
N SER A 71 22.75 -20.58 3.54
CA SER A 71 22.47 -22.03 3.64
C SER A 71 21.18 -22.51 2.97
N LEU A 72 20.79 -21.97 1.80
CA LEU A 72 19.65 -22.53 1.05
C LEU A 72 19.65 -22.35 -0.49
N VAL A 73 20.82 -22.15 -1.10
CA VAL A 73 21.00 -22.22 -2.58
C VAL A 73 22.05 -23.27 -3.00
N ASN A 74 22.93 -23.71 -2.08
CA ASN A 74 23.95 -24.73 -2.34
C ASN A 74 23.39 -26.18 -2.35
N ARG A 75 22.42 -26.50 -3.22
CA ARG A 75 21.98 -27.89 -3.45
C ARG A 75 21.70 -28.31 -4.90
N LEU A 76 21.98 -27.47 -5.90
CA LEU A 76 21.92 -27.90 -7.33
C LEU A 76 23.07 -27.33 -8.16
N SER A 77 24.24 -27.98 -8.06
CA SER A 77 25.20 -28.15 -9.17
C SER A 77 26.45 -28.87 -8.66
N ASN A 78 26.65 -30.12 -9.07
CA ASN A 78 27.96 -30.76 -8.94
C ASN A 78 28.10 -31.96 -9.88
N THR A 79 28.45 -31.70 -11.15
CA THR A 79 29.17 -32.66 -12.00
C THR A 79 30.17 -31.94 -12.89
N LYS A 80 31.45 -32.28 -12.67
CA LYS A 80 32.61 -32.25 -13.58
C LYS A 80 32.24 -32.65 -15.03
N SER A 81 33.03 -32.42 -16.08
CA SER A 81 34.25 -31.63 -16.38
C SER A 81 34.71 -32.09 -17.77
N GLU A 82 35.09 -31.21 -18.72
CA GLU A 82 36.28 -31.36 -19.60
C GLU A 82 36.43 -30.25 -20.68
N ARG A 83 37.49 -30.37 -21.52
CA ARG A 83 38.27 -29.31 -22.19
C ARG A 83 37.78 -28.88 -23.60
N VAL A 84 37.70 -27.56 -23.84
CA VAL A 84 38.54 -26.72 -24.76
C VAL A 84 39.09 -27.37 -26.06
N PRO A 85 39.13 -26.70 -27.24
CA PRO A 85 38.21 -25.72 -27.90
C PRO A 85 37.98 -26.05 -29.42
N ASP A 86 37.25 -25.23 -30.21
CA ASP A 86 37.75 -24.59 -31.47
C ASP A 86 36.71 -23.73 -32.24
N SER A 87 37.22 -22.98 -33.24
CA SER A 87 36.56 -22.41 -34.43
C SER A 87 35.91 -21.01 -34.40
N GLN A 88 36.67 -20.10 -35.02
CA GLN A 88 36.33 -18.87 -35.76
C GLN A 88 34.90 -18.72 -36.33
N ARG A 89 34.38 -17.47 -36.31
CA ARG A 89 34.22 -16.69 -37.57
C ARG A 89 34.04 -15.18 -37.35
N ILE A 90 34.54 -14.43 -38.34
CA ILE A 90 34.52 -12.96 -38.44
C ILE A 90 33.42 -12.56 -39.43
N HIS A 91 32.79 -11.40 -39.23
CA HIS A 91 32.33 -10.58 -40.36
C HIS A 91 32.49 -9.08 -40.05
N SER A 92 33.15 -8.37 -40.96
CA SER A 92 33.34 -6.91 -40.99
C SER A 92 32.48 -6.28 -42.09
N LYS A 93 32.37 -4.94 -42.08
CA LYS A 93 32.05 -4.12 -43.24
C LYS A 93 32.53 -2.67 -43.07
N GLU A 94 32.57 -1.95 -44.21
CA GLU A 94 33.07 -0.56 -44.41
C GLU A 94 34.63 -0.48 -44.45
N ASP A 95 35.29 0.23 -45.38
CA ASP A 95 34.78 1.14 -46.42
C ASP A 95 35.68 1.32 -47.68
N LYS A 96 35.30 2.27 -48.56
CA LYS A 96 35.89 2.68 -49.86
C LYS A 96 36.82 3.92 -49.76
N TYR A 97 37.60 4.40 -50.76
CA TYR A 97 37.99 4.02 -52.14
C TYR A 97 39.29 4.83 -52.49
N MET A 98 40.15 4.39 -53.42
CA MET A 98 41.18 5.27 -54.06
C MET A 98 41.55 4.82 -55.50
N LYS A 99 41.73 5.79 -56.41
CA LYS A 99 42.32 5.65 -57.76
C LYS A 99 43.85 5.89 -57.66
N GLY A 100 44.74 5.48 -58.56
CA GLY A 100 44.62 4.80 -59.86
C GLY A 100 45.82 5.23 -60.73
N VAL A 101 46.81 4.34 -60.94
CA VAL A 101 48.11 4.66 -61.56
C VAL A 101 48.30 3.88 -62.87
N VAL A 102 48.95 4.50 -63.85
CA VAL A 102 49.21 3.95 -65.19
C VAL A 102 50.21 2.77 -65.12
N ALA A 103 50.06 1.82 -66.03
CA ALA A 103 50.67 0.49 -65.96
C ALA A 103 52.21 0.49 -66.05
N SER A 104 52.85 -0.06 -65.01
CA SER A 104 54.24 -0.52 -65.07
C SER A 104 54.29 -2.01 -65.42
N HIS A 105 55.03 -2.37 -66.47
CA HIS A 105 55.43 -3.76 -66.68
C HIS A 105 56.67 -4.05 -65.84
N ALA A 106 56.45 -4.64 -64.66
CA ALA A 106 57.52 -5.09 -63.78
C ALA A 106 58.17 -6.37 -64.32
N TRP A 107 59.44 -6.29 -64.72
CA TRP A 107 60.27 -7.44 -65.04
C TRP A 107 61.17 -7.78 -63.84
N ASN A 108 60.91 -8.89 -63.18
CA ASN A 108 61.67 -9.32 -61.99
C ASN A 108 62.90 -10.14 -62.40
N GLY A 109 64.00 -9.46 -62.71
CA GLY A 109 65.31 -10.08 -62.97
C GLY A 109 66.45 -9.18 -62.49
N HIS A 110 67.42 -9.75 -61.76
CA HIS A 110 68.65 -9.04 -61.38
C HIS A 110 69.57 -8.88 -62.60
N ILE A 111 70.00 -7.66 -62.90
CA ILE A 111 70.92 -7.34 -64.00
C ILE A 111 72.21 -6.74 -63.41
N LYS A 112 73.38 -7.14 -63.95
CA LYS A 112 74.71 -6.58 -63.62
C LYS A 112 75.10 -5.48 -64.61
N PRO A 113 75.96 -4.52 -64.24
CA PRO A 113 76.10 -3.27 -64.99
C PRO A 113 77.13 -3.35 -66.11
N TYR A 114 76.69 -3.66 -67.32
CA TYR A 114 77.18 -3.02 -68.55
C TYR A 114 75.96 -2.69 -69.40
N THR A 115 76.00 -1.56 -70.10
CA THR A 115 74.96 -1.15 -71.06
C THR A 115 75.57 -0.11 -71.99
N LYS A 116 75.65 -0.41 -73.28
CA LYS A 116 76.15 0.51 -74.31
C LYS A 116 75.06 0.70 -75.36
N CYS A 117 74.45 1.89 -75.39
CA CYS A 117 73.38 2.22 -76.34
C CYS A 117 73.96 2.70 -77.67
N SER A 118 73.65 2.04 -78.79
CA SER A 118 73.98 2.54 -80.13
C SER A 118 73.08 1.94 -81.22
N HIS A 119 72.66 2.77 -82.17
CA HIS A 119 72.32 2.33 -83.53
C HIS A 119 72.79 3.40 -84.55
N GLU A 120 72.88 3.00 -85.81
CA GLU A 120 73.44 3.76 -86.94
C GLU A 120 72.95 5.21 -87.05
N ASN A 121 73.89 6.12 -87.32
CA ASN A 121 73.71 7.57 -87.50
C ASN A 121 73.22 8.36 -86.25
N PHE A 122 74.01 8.39 -85.18
CA PHE A 122 74.44 9.62 -84.46
C PHE A 122 75.46 9.27 -83.36
N GLU A 123 76.49 10.09 -83.17
CA GLU A 123 77.53 9.85 -82.15
C GLU A 123 77.17 10.44 -80.78
N ASN A 124 77.58 9.74 -79.72
CA ASN A 124 77.63 10.16 -78.31
C ASN A 124 76.28 10.30 -77.55
N VAL A 125 76.08 9.40 -76.58
CA VAL A 125 75.22 9.63 -75.40
C VAL A 125 76.05 9.37 -74.15
N LEU A 126 76.13 10.36 -73.26
CA LEU A 126 76.96 10.32 -72.05
C LEU A 126 76.32 9.43 -70.96
N PRO A 127 77.09 8.58 -70.26
CA PRO A 127 76.55 7.69 -69.23
C PRO A 127 76.36 8.44 -67.90
N ASN A 128 75.12 8.72 -67.49
CA ASN A 128 74.81 9.13 -66.12
C ASN A 128 73.38 8.77 -65.67
N ALA A 129 73.25 8.48 -64.37
CA ALA A 129 72.01 8.25 -63.62
C ALA A 129 71.22 6.93 -63.89
N PHE A 130 71.82 5.78 -63.58
CA PHE A 130 71.04 4.60 -63.19
C PHE A 130 70.54 4.75 -61.73
N HIS A 131 69.22 4.74 -61.54
CA HIS A 131 68.57 4.54 -60.24
C HIS A 131 67.45 3.51 -60.42
N GLY A 132 67.34 2.56 -59.49
CA GLY A 132 66.62 1.28 -59.63
C GLY A 132 65.34 1.25 -60.49
N THR A 133 65.21 0.19 -61.29
CA THR A 133 64.07 -0.17 -62.17
C THR A 133 63.76 0.76 -63.35
N VAL A 134 64.42 1.92 -63.49
CA VAL A 134 64.19 2.84 -64.62
C VAL A 134 65.50 3.19 -65.32
N ILE A 135 65.51 3.09 -66.66
CA ILE A 135 66.58 3.57 -67.53
C ILE A 135 66.12 4.90 -68.14
N LYS A 136 66.92 5.96 -68.01
CA LYS A 136 66.69 7.24 -68.68
C LYS A 136 67.72 7.43 -69.80
N CYS A 137 67.24 7.72 -71.00
CA CYS A 137 68.06 8.05 -72.16
C CYS A 137 67.67 9.44 -72.67
N GLN A 138 68.65 10.26 -73.04
CA GLN A 138 68.43 11.55 -73.70
C GLN A 138 68.70 11.40 -75.20
N THR A 139 67.82 11.93 -76.05
CA THR A 139 68.01 11.96 -77.51
C THR A 139 68.92 13.12 -77.91
N GLY A 140 69.62 12.98 -79.04
CA GLY A 140 70.35 14.10 -79.65
C GLY A 140 69.42 15.20 -80.17
N GLN A 141 69.99 16.37 -80.50
CA GLN A 141 69.23 17.48 -81.07
C GLN A 141 68.73 17.15 -82.50
N SER A 142 67.56 17.69 -82.87
CA SER A 142 67.02 17.64 -84.23
C SER A 142 66.97 19.04 -84.82
N GLU A 143 67.37 19.21 -86.08
CA GLU A 143 67.32 20.50 -86.78
C GLU A 143 65.90 20.92 -87.17
N GLU A 144 64.98 19.95 -87.32
CA GLU A 144 63.56 20.19 -87.64
C GLU A 144 62.62 19.33 -86.77
N PRO A 145 61.37 19.79 -86.53
CA PRO A 145 60.33 18.97 -85.89
C PRO A 145 59.97 17.76 -86.75
N ARG A 146 60.08 16.54 -86.18
CA ARG A 146 59.88 15.28 -86.93
C ARG A 146 59.38 14.15 -86.05
N ASN A 147 58.54 13.30 -86.63
CA ASN A 147 58.02 12.09 -85.99
C ASN A 147 58.95 10.91 -86.28
N MET A 148 59.47 10.30 -85.22
CA MET A 148 60.36 9.14 -85.27
C MET A 148 59.60 7.91 -84.77
N THR A 149 59.25 7.02 -85.70
CA THR A 149 58.29 5.93 -85.46
C THR A 149 58.89 4.69 -84.79
N ARG A 150 60.22 4.64 -84.63
CA ARG A 150 60.95 3.54 -83.98
C ARG A 150 62.18 4.10 -83.25
N LEU A 151 62.08 4.26 -81.94
CA LEU A 151 63.26 4.38 -81.08
C LEU A 151 63.76 2.98 -80.74
N GLN A 152 65.06 2.74 -80.92
CA GLN A 152 65.70 1.50 -80.46
C GLN A 152 66.62 1.80 -79.28
N VAL A 153 66.36 1.13 -78.16
CA VAL A 153 67.24 1.12 -77.00
C VAL A 153 67.96 -0.22 -76.98
N VAL A 154 69.25 -0.19 -77.31
CA VAL A 154 70.11 -1.38 -77.29
C VAL A 154 70.71 -1.54 -75.90
N ILE A 155 70.44 -2.67 -75.25
CA ILE A 155 70.90 -3.01 -73.90
C ILE A 155 71.82 -4.23 -74.02
N ASP A 156 73.11 -3.94 -74.20
CA ASP A 156 74.16 -4.87 -74.64
C ASP A 156 73.87 -5.51 -76.02
N ASP A 157 74.89 -6.14 -76.62
CA ASP A 157 74.90 -6.64 -78.02
C ASP A 157 73.84 -7.74 -78.33
N PHE A 158 72.97 -8.06 -77.37
CA PHE A 158 71.96 -9.11 -77.46
C PHE A 158 70.51 -8.64 -77.18
N THR A 159 70.29 -7.40 -76.72
CA THR A 159 68.92 -6.94 -76.35
C THR A 159 68.52 -5.65 -77.08
N ASN A 160 67.91 -5.79 -78.25
CA ASN A 160 67.34 -4.65 -78.98
C ASN A 160 65.89 -4.41 -78.58
N LEU A 161 65.64 -3.48 -77.66
CA LEU A 161 64.29 -3.05 -77.32
C LEU A 161 63.81 -2.00 -78.34
N THR A 162 62.96 -2.41 -79.28
CA THR A 162 62.27 -1.45 -80.16
C THR A 162 61.05 -0.91 -79.44
N LEU A 163 61.09 0.38 -79.11
CA LEU A 163 59.94 1.10 -78.60
C LEU A 163 58.99 1.36 -79.79
N ASN A 164 57.81 0.74 -79.75
CA ASN A 164 56.76 0.91 -80.77
C ASN A 164 55.95 2.20 -80.60
N GLU A 165 56.41 3.12 -79.74
CA GLU A 165 55.82 4.44 -79.54
C GLU A 165 56.49 5.46 -80.48
N THR A 166 55.67 6.34 -81.05
CA THR A 166 56.16 7.43 -81.91
C THR A 166 56.73 8.55 -81.05
N PHE A 167 58.05 8.73 -81.07
CA PHE A 167 58.70 9.88 -80.45
C PHE A 167 58.67 11.06 -81.42
N GLN A 168 58.29 12.24 -80.95
CA GLN A 168 58.20 13.44 -81.78
C GLN A 168 59.18 14.51 -81.28
N TYR A 169 60.04 14.98 -82.18
CA TYR A 169 60.74 16.25 -81.98
C TYR A 169 59.74 17.38 -82.23
N LEU A 170 59.53 18.20 -81.21
CA LEU A 170 58.64 19.36 -81.22
C LEU A 170 59.45 20.64 -81.51
N PRO A 171 58.83 21.72 -82.00
CA PRO A 171 59.52 23.00 -82.19
C PRO A 171 59.95 23.61 -80.84
N ASP A 172 61.07 24.35 -80.89
CA ASP A 172 61.59 25.12 -79.76
C ASP A 172 60.56 26.13 -79.23
N PRO A 173 60.55 26.43 -77.92
CA PRO A 173 59.63 27.39 -77.32
C PRO A 173 59.84 28.80 -77.88
N THR A 174 58.73 29.52 -78.09
CA THR A 174 58.78 30.93 -78.50
C THR A 174 58.64 31.84 -77.28
N PHE A 175 59.27 33.02 -77.29
CA PHE A 175 59.29 33.94 -76.15
C PHE A 175 58.69 35.30 -76.49
N ASN A 176 57.73 35.74 -75.69
CA ASN A 176 57.13 37.07 -75.74
C ASN A 176 57.70 37.93 -74.60
N ILE A 177 58.88 38.52 -74.86
CA ILE A 177 59.61 39.35 -73.89
C ILE A 177 59.13 40.80 -74.02
N SER A 178 58.65 41.38 -72.92
CA SER A 178 58.29 42.80 -72.86
C SER A 178 59.53 43.68 -72.97
N ASN A 179 59.40 44.83 -73.64
CA ASN A 179 60.42 45.88 -73.66
C ASN A 179 60.57 46.59 -72.30
N GLU A 180 59.59 46.48 -71.41
CA GLU A 180 59.67 47.00 -70.04
C GLU A 180 60.29 45.95 -69.09
N PRO A 181 61.34 46.30 -68.32
CA PRO A 181 61.95 45.38 -67.36
C PRO A 181 60.98 45.06 -66.22
N GLN A 182 60.94 43.79 -65.80
CA GLN A 182 60.15 43.41 -64.62
C GLN A 182 60.89 43.82 -63.34
N LYS A 183 60.16 44.24 -62.30
CA LYS A 183 60.77 44.71 -61.05
C LYS A 183 61.04 43.57 -60.08
N SER A 184 62.18 43.62 -59.38
CA SER A 184 62.54 42.69 -58.31
C SER A 184 63.15 43.39 -57.09
N VAL A 185 63.09 42.78 -55.91
CA VAL A 185 63.80 43.27 -54.72
C VAL A 185 65.31 43.00 -54.83
N GLN A 186 66.16 43.89 -54.33
CA GLN A 186 67.63 43.77 -54.34
C GLN A 186 68.13 42.44 -53.75
N SER A 187 67.54 41.98 -52.64
CA SER A 187 67.86 40.67 -52.04
C SER A 187 67.50 39.46 -52.93
N GLY A 188 66.76 39.66 -54.03
CA GLY A 188 66.30 38.60 -54.93
C GLY A 188 65.23 37.70 -54.33
N GLY A 189 64.88 36.66 -55.08
CA GLY A 189 63.88 35.65 -54.71
C GLY A 189 62.43 36.03 -55.00
N SER A 190 62.15 37.28 -55.41
CA SER A 190 60.85 37.65 -56.00
C SER A 190 60.60 36.88 -57.28
N THR A 191 59.34 36.53 -57.51
CA THR A 191 58.92 35.87 -58.76
C THR A 191 58.90 36.85 -59.93
N PHE A 192 59.42 36.43 -61.08
CA PHE A 192 59.22 37.06 -62.38
C PHE A 192 58.57 36.06 -63.35
N THR A 193 57.90 36.54 -64.38
CA THR A 193 57.11 35.70 -65.31
C THR A 193 57.60 35.83 -66.75
N ILE A 194 57.84 34.70 -67.40
CA ILE A 194 58.18 34.62 -68.83
C ILE A 194 56.92 34.14 -69.55
N ARG A 195 56.56 34.79 -70.66
CA ARG A 195 55.41 34.41 -71.51
C ARG A 195 55.90 33.93 -72.86
N GLY A 196 55.15 33.04 -73.48
CA GLY A 196 55.54 32.38 -74.73
C GLY A 196 54.52 31.34 -75.18
N GLU A 197 54.99 30.37 -75.96
CA GLU A 197 54.27 29.15 -76.33
C GLU A 197 55.26 27.97 -76.39
N GLY A 198 54.81 26.75 -76.06
CA GLY A 198 55.63 25.54 -76.11
C GLY A 198 56.48 25.27 -74.86
N PHE A 199 56.19 25.89 -73.71
CA PHE A 199 56.98 25.66 -72.48
C PHE A 199 56.79 24.25 -71.90
N ASN A 200 55.69 23.54 -72.22
CA ASN A 200 55.54 22.13 -71.83
C ASN A 200 56.48 21.18 -72.60
N ASN A 201 57.09 21.65 -73.70
CA ASN A 201 58.04 20.87 -74.49
C ASN A 201 59.44 20.84 -73.84
N VAL A 202 59.66 21.65 -72.80
CA VAL A 202 60.95 21.82 -72.10
C VAL A 202 60.92 21.05 -70.77
N GLY A 203 61.91 20.19 -70.55
CA GLY A 203 62.03 19.35 -69.36
C GLY A 203 62.61 20.06 -68.15
N ASN A 204 63.50 21.04 -68.32
CA ASN A 204 64.04 21.83 -67.21
C ASN A 204 64.30 23.30 -67.57
N ILE A 205 63.68 24.21 -66.83
CA ILE A 205 63.89 25.65 -66.93
C ILE A 205 64.62 26.13 -65.69
N THR A 206 65.82 26.70 -65.85
CA THR A 206 66.66 27.15 -64.72
C THR A 206 67.15 28.58 -64.94
N VAL A 207 67.30 29.31 -63.84
CA VAL A 207 67.84 30.68 -63.86
C VAL A 207 69.28 30.65 -63.37
N GLU A 208 70.18 31.36 -64.07
CA GLU A 208 71.58 31.46 -63.66
C GLU A 208 71.66 32.02 -62.22
N LYS A 209 72.45 31.36 -61.35
CA LYS A 209 72.61 31.70 -59.92
C LYS A 209 71.36 31.51 -59.05
N VAL A 210 70.41 30.66 -59.49
CA VAL A 210 69.25 30.24 -58.68
C VAL A 210 69.13 28.71 -58.71
N ASP A 211 69.36 28.06 -57.58
CA ASP A 211 69.39 26.58 -57.48
C ASP A 211 68.04 25.87 -57.69
N LYS A 212 66.94 26.63 -57.77
CA LYS A 212 65.59 26.08 -57.96
C LYS A 212 65.13 26.25 -59.41
N PRO A 213 64.59 25.21 -60.05
CA PRO A 213 63.98 25.33 -61.37
C PRO A 213 62.73 26.23 -61.31
N CYS A 214 62.36 26.80 -62.44
CA CYS A 214 61.13 27.56 -62.58
C CYS A 214 59.90 26.64 -62.56
N GLU A 215 58.77 27.17 -62.09
CA GLU A 215 57.49 26.49 -62.14
C GLU A 215 56.80 26.80 -63.48
N VAL A 216 56.34 25.77 -64.20
CA VAL A 216 55.56 25.91 -65.45
C VAL A 216 54.11 25.58 -65.16
N PRO A 217 53.27 26.58 -64.78
CA PRO A 217 51.85 26.35 -64.55
C PRO A 217 51.03 26.09 -65.83
N ASP A 218 51.50 26.54 -67.00
CA ASP A 218 50.82 26.40 -68.29
C ASP A 218 51.81 26.51 -69.46
N ASP A 219 51.43 26.01 -70.65
CA ASP A 219 52.30 25.98 -71.85
C ASP A 219 52.80 27.37 -72.29
N SER A 220 52.06 28.41 -71.88
CA SER A 220 52.32 29.81 -72.24
C SER A 220 53.02 30.64 -71.16
N LEU A 221 53.27 30.05 -69.97
CA LEU A 221 53.72 30.79 -68.79
C LEU A 221 54.73 30.00 -67.95
N ALA A 222 55.93 30.56 -67.77
CA ALA A 222 56.91 30.09 -66.80
C ALA A 222 57.09 31.13 -65.67
N VAL A 223 57.13 30.66 -64.42
CA VAL A 223 57.29 31.46 -63.21
C VAL A 223 58.64 31.15 -62.59
N CYS A 224 59.55 32.11 -62.65
CA CYS A 224 60.93 31.98 -62.21
C CYS A 224 61.21 32.86 -61.00
N LYS A 225 62.27 32.57 -60.23
CA LYS A 225 62.75 33.47 -59.16
C LYS A 225 64.00 34.21 -59.57
N THR A 226 64.11 35.46 -59.17
CA THR A 226 65.30 36.28 -59.43
C THR A 226 66.47 35.91 -58.50
N PRO A 227 67.74 35.97 -58.97
CA PRO A 227 68.91 35.89 -58.10
C PRO A 227 69.06 37.17 -57.26
N PRO A 228 69.87 37.15 -56.19
CA PRO A 228 70.25 38.36 -55.47
C PRO A 228 71.12 39.28 -56.33
N HIS A 229 70.90 40.60 -56.21
CA HIS A 229 71.74 41.61 -56.85
C HIS A 229 72.93 41.94 -55.95
N LEU A 230 74.13 41.57 -56.38
CA LEU A 230 75.35 41.63 -55.58
C LEU A 230 76.23 42.87 -55.87
N ASN A 231 75.98 43.60 -56.97
CA ASN A 231 76.87 44.65 -57.50
C ASN A 231 76.11 45.97 -57.78
N ASN A 232 76.18 46.92 -56.84
CA ASN A 232 75.41 48.19 -56.80
C ASN A 232 75.60 49.20 -57.97
N GLU A 233 76.20 48.84 -59.10
CA GLU A 233 76.53 49.82 -60.17
C GLU A 233 75.34 50.17 -61.07
N THR A 234 74.43 49.23 -61.35
CA THR A 234 73.18 49.50 -62.10
C THR A 234 71.99 48.72 -61.55
N ASN A 235 70.84 49.40 -61.35
CA ASN A 235 69.57 48.75 -60.97
C ASN A 235 69.03 47.84 -62.09
N ASN A 236 69.24 48.23 -63.36
CA ASN A 236 68.86 47.39 -64.49
C ASN A 236 69.94 46.32 -64.73
N GLN A 237 69.50 45.07 -64.80
CA GLN A 237 70.32 43.88 -65.03
C GLN A 237 69.60 42.92 -65.98
N THR A 238 70.35 42.15 -66.75
CA THR A 238 69.78 41.13 -67.63
C THR A 238 70.07 39.74 -67.05
N ILE A 239 69.02 39.05 -66.61
CA ILE A 239 69.11 37.68 -66.10
C ILE A 239 69.17 36.71 -67.28
N ILE A 240 69.99 35.66 -67.13
CA ILE A 240 70.06 34.55 -68.06
C ILE A 240 69.18 33.39 -67.56
N VAL A 241 68.30 32.89 -68.44
CA VAL A 241 67.40 31.76 -68.18
C VAL A 241 67.66 30.68 -69.24
N HIS A 242 67.89 29.45 -68.79
CA HIS A 242 68.16 28.29 -69.64
C HIS A 242 66.92 27.41 -69.77
N PHE A 243 66.56 27.08 -71.00
CA PHE A 243 65.48 26.18 -71.41
C PHE A 243 66.12 25.00 -72.17
N ASP A 244 66.51 23.93 -71.47
CA ASP A 244 67.17 22.74 -72.04
C ASP A 244 68.30 23.00 -73.08
N GLY A 245 69.08 24.06 -72.87
CA GLY A 245 70.21 24.45 -73.73
C GLY A 245 69.97 25.75 -74.53
N LEU A 246 68.71 26.10 -74.80
CA LEU A 246 68.34 27.43 -75.31
C LEU A 246 68.48 28.47 -74.19
N THR A 247 68.97 29.67 -74.52
CA THR A 247 69.31 30.69 -73.53
C THR A 247 68.58 32.00 -73.81
N VAL A 248 67.86 32.50 -72.81
CA VAL A 248 66.98 33.68 -72.91
C VAL A 248 67.45 34.76 -71.95
N HIS A 249 67.49 35.99 -72.44
CA HIS A 249 67.91 37.17 -71.70
C HIS A 249 66.70 37.99 -71.25
N ILE A 250 66.45 38.05 -69.93
CA ILE A 250 65.29 38.73 -69.33
C ILE A 250 65.75 40.00 -68.61
N PRO A 251 65.31 41.20 -69.02
CA PRO A 251 65.66 42.45 -68.35
C PRO A 251 64.85 42.62 -67.05
N ILE A 252 65.54 42.87 -65.93
CA ILE A 252 64.99 43.11 -64.60
C ILE A 252 65.50 44.45 -64.03
N GLU A 253 64.60 45.22 -63.45
CA GLU A 253 64.90 46.42 -62.65
C GLU A 253 64.89 46.04 -61.16
N TYR A 254 66.06 46.06 -60.52
CA TYR A 254 66.17 45.84 -59.08
C TYR A 254 65.84 47.13 -58.31
N VAL A 255 64.84 47.03 -57.44
CA VAL A 255 64.36 48.11 -56.57
C VAL A 255 64.65 47.81 -55.11
N THR A 256 64.66 48.85 -54.28
CA THR A 256 64.97 48.75 -52.84
C THR A 256 64.09 47.73 -52.11
N ASP A 257 64.71 46.91 -51.27
CA ASP A 257 64.01 45.91 -50.45
C ASP A 257 62.88 46.50 -49.59
N PRO A 258 61.76 45.77 -49.39
CA PRO A 258 60.69 46.16 -48.50
C PRO A 258 61.14 46.23 -47.04
N THR A 259 60.65 47.24 -46.32
CA THR A 259 61.00 47.47 -44.89
C THR A 259 59.76 47.36 -44.01
N PHE A 260 59.90 46.78 -42.81
CA PHE A 260 58.79 46.53 -41.90
C PHE A 260 59.02 47.18 -40.52
N VAL A 261 57.95 47.66 -39.91
CA VAL A 261 57.95 48.27 -38.57
C VAL A 261 57.66 47.17 -37.54
N ARG A 262 58.55 47.03 -36.55
CA ARG A 262 58.39 46.08 -35.44
C ARG A 262 57.38 46.61 -34.41
N PHE A 263 56.55 45.72 -33.84
CA PHE A 263 55.53 46.08 -32.85
C PHE A 263 55.84 45.62 -31.41
N GLY A 264 56.95 44.91 -31.16
CA GLY A 264 57.31 44.46 -29.82
C GLY A 264 56.46 43.28 -29.38
N VAL A 265 55.53 43.49 -28.43
CA VAL A 265 54.55 42.49 -27.97
C VAL A 265 53.14 43.04 -28.21
N LEU A 266 52.25 42.24 -28.78
CA LEU A 266 50.87 42.59 -29.08
C LEU A 266 49.89 41.56 -28.47
N GLU A 267 48.94 42.02 -27.66
CA GLU A 267 47.86 41.17 -27.12
C GLU A 267 46.88 40.80 -28.26
N TYR A 268 46.63 39.50 -28.43
CA TYR A 268 45.81 38.96 -29.51
C TYR A 268 44.49 38.40 -28.98
N ASP A 269 43.39 39.06 -29.36
CA ASP A 269 42.03 38.53 -29.22
C ASP A 269 41.72 37.61 -30.42
N LYS A 270 41.21 36.41 -30.16
CA LYS A 270 41.30 35.21 -31.05
C LYS A 270 40.53 35.29 -32.37
N GLU A 271 39.90 36.43 -32.67
CA GLU A 271 39.16 36.69 -33.90
C GLU A 271 39.55 38.01 -34.60
N SER A 272 40.59 38.70 -34.10
CA SER A 272 41.09 39.96 -34.66
C SER A 272 42.04 39.75 -35.85
N SER A 273 42.26 40.77 -36.66
CA SER A 273 43.36 40.83 -37.63
C SER A 273 44.51 41.69 -37.08
N ILE A 274 45.73 41.36 -37.47
CA ILE A 274 46.93 42.16 -37.17
C ILE A 274 47.37 42.92 -38.43
N THR A 275 47.87 44.15 -38.26
CA THR A 275 48.35 44.99 -39.37
C THR A 275 49.83 45.31 -39.20
N ILE A 276 50.67 44.75 -40.06
CA ILE A 276 52.11 44.98 -40.11
C ILE A 276 52.37 46.16 -41.03
N LYS A 277 52.92 47.25 -40.49
CA LYS A 277 53.24 48.47 -41.25
C LYS A 277 54.63 48.35 -41.89
N GLY A 278 54.83 48.99 -43.03
CA GLY A 278 56.09 48.96 -43.76
C GLY A 278 56.18 50.00 -44.87
N ARG A 279 57.19 49.86 -45.75
CA ARG A 279 57.36 50.68 -46.96
C ARG A 279 57.89 49.80 -48.09
N ASN A 280 57.55 50.17 -49.33
CA ASN A 280 57.96 49.50 -50.57
C ASN A 280 57.49 48.03 -50.70
N ILE A 281 56.42 47.67 -49.99
CA ILE A 281 55.95 46.27 -49.87
C ILE A 281 55.59 45.64 -51.23
N LEU A 282 54.89 46.38 -52.10
CA LEU A 282 54.53 45.90 -53.45
C LEU A 282 55.44 46.48 -54.56
N ASN A 283 56.62 46.99 -54.20
CA ASN A 283 57.61 47.48 -55.16
C ASN A 283 58.67 46.39 -55.40
N GLY A 284 58.52 45.61 -56.48
CA GLY A 284 59.44 44.52 -56.82
C GLY A 284 59.14 43.16 -56.15
N ALA A 285 58.05 43.04 -55.41
CA ALA A 285 57.52 41.77 -54.91
C ALA A 285 56.00 41.73 -55.09
N ARG A 286 55.46 40.55 -55.42
CA ARG A 286 54.01 40.31 -55.60
C ARG A 286 53.39 39.73 -54.33
N ARG A 287 52.05 39.67 -54.26
CA ARG A 287 51.32 39.10 -53.11
C ARG A 287 51.74 37.65 -52.85
N GLU A 288 52.04 36.90 -53.89
CA GLU A 288 52.41 35.49 -53.87
C GLU A 288 53.83 35.26 -53.34
N ASP A 289 54.68 36.29 -53.34
CA ASP A 289 56.04 36.24 -52.77
C ASP A 289 56.03 36.35 -51.24
N TYR A 290 54.91 36.78 -50.63
CA TYR A 290 54.76 37.00 -49.19
C TYR A 290 54.26 35.76 -48.45
N SER A 291 54.95 35.39 -47.36
CA SER A 291 54.42 34.44 -46.37
C SER A 291 54.73 34.91 -44.95
N ILE A 292 53.75 34.81 -44.06
CA ILE A 292 53.91 35.20 -42.65
C ILE A 292 53.79 33.96 -41.78
N HIS A 293 54.78 33.75 -40.92
CA HIS A 293 54.86 32.62 -40.00
C HIS A 293 54.64 33.11 -38.57
N VAL A 294 53.90 32.32 -37.80
CA VAL A 294 53.47 32.62 -36.43
C VAL A 294 53.86 31.42 -35.56
N GLY A 295 54.89 31.57 -34.73
CA GLY A 295 55.51 30.45 -34.01
C GLY A 295 56.23 29.45 -34.93
N LEU A 296 56.25 28.18 -34.53
CA LEU A 296 56.97 27.10 -35.21
C LEU A 296 56.17 26.45 -36.36
N ASP A 297 54.85 26.36 -36.21
CA ASP A 297 53.94 25.63 -37.12
C ASP A 297 52.70 26.43 -37.58
N GLY A 298 52.55 27.68 -37.12
CA GLY A 298 51.47 28.57 -37.54
C GLY A 298 51.82 29.43 -38.76
N SER A 299 50.81 29.70 -39.59
CA SER A 299 50.88 30.66 -40.70
C SER A 299 49.75 31.68 -40.60
N CYS A 300 50.00 32.90 -41.06
CA CYS A 300 48.99 33.98 -41.06
C CYS A 300 48.29 34.03 -42.43
N PHE A 301 46.95 34.02 -42.46
CA PHE A 301 46.20 34.22 -43.69
C PHE A 301 46.23 35.70 -44.13
N LEU A 302 46.50 35.97 -45.41
CA LEU A 302 46.76 37.32 -45.96
C LEU A 302 45.58 37.85 -46.80
N PRO A 303 44.54 38.46 -46.20
CA PRO A 303 43.42 39.07 -46.93
C PRO A 303 43.83 40.28 -47.77
N ASP A 304 44.78 41.11 -47.29
CA ASP A 304 45.10 42.40 -47.91
C ASP A 304 46.59 42.77 -47.75
N ILE A 305 47.15 43.33 -48.82
CA ILE A 305 48.52 43.82 -48.90
C ILE A 305 48.49 45.12 -49.71
N THR A 306 49.07 46.18 -49.14
CA THR A 306 49.22 47.51 -49.76
C THR A 306 50.70 47.88 -49.84
N MET A 307 51.03 49.01 -50.48
CA MET A 307 52.41 49.53 -50.51
C MET A 307 53.01 49.86 -49.12
N GLN A 308 52.17 50.00 -48.08
CA GLN A 308 52.59 50.46 -46.75
C GLN A 308 52.11 49.55 -45.59
N SER A 309 51.29 48.53 -45.85
CA SER A 309 50.80 47.61 -44.82
C SER A 309 50.45 46.22 -45.35
N ILE A 310 50.64 45.20 -44.51
CA ILE A 310 50.09 43.86 -44.69
C ILE A 310 49.10 43.60 -43.55
N THR A 311 47.88 43.21 -43.88
CA THR A 311 46.88 42.77 -42.90
C THR A 311 46.84 41.24 -42.91
N CYS A 312 46.92 40.59 -41.75
CA CYS A 312 46.86 39.14 -41.66
C CYS A 312 46.04 38.62 -40.46
N TYR A 313 45.49 37.41 -40.58
CA TYR A 313 44.76 36.72 -39.52
C TYR A 313 45.61 35.56 -38.97
N PRO A 314 46.07 35.63 -37.71
CA PRO A 314 46.78 34.53 -37.05
C PRO A 314 45.88 33.30 -36.82
N PRO A 315 46.45 32.11 -36.59
CA PRO A 315 45.67 30.91 -36.22
C PRO A 315 44.86 31.11 -34.94
N LYS A 316 43.63 30.57 -34.87
CA LYS A 316 42.78 30.67 -33.66
C LYS A 316 43.31 29.86 -32.46
N ALA A 317 43.96 28.73 -32.73
CA ALA A 317 44.66 27.92 -31.73
C ALA A 317 46.11 28.40 -31.63
N VAL A 318 46.66 28.44 -30.41
CA VAL A 318 48.04 28.87 -30.15
C VAL A 318 49.02 27.95 -30.87
N PRO A 319 49.84 28.45 -31.82
CA PRO A 319 50.87 27.66 -32.46
C PRO A 319 51.98 27.25 -31.49
N ARG A 320 52.77 26.23 -31.84
CA ARG A 320 53.89 25.80 -31.01
C ARG A 320 54.93 26.92 -30.91
N THR A 321 55.39 27.17 -29.69
CA THR A 321 56.40 28.18 -29.38
C THR A 321 57.58 27.56 -28.64
N ASN A 322 58.75 28.19 -28.79
CA ASN A 322 59.96 27.91 -28.01
C ASN A 322 60.22 29.01 -26.95
N GLN A 323 59.28 29.95 -26.78
CA GLN A 323 59.34 30.96 -25.74
C GLN A 323 58.97 30.39 -24.36
N THR A 324 59.36 31.10 -23.30
CA THR A 324 59.09 30.71 -21.91
C THR A 324 57.63 30.85 -21.49
N ASP A 325 56.85 31.69 -22.16
CA ASP A 325 55.40 31.79 -22.00
C ASP A 325 54.72 30.99 -23.12
N ALA A 326 53.93 29.99 -22.74
CA ALA A 326 53.23 29.12 -23.68
C ALA A 326 52.16 29.84 -24.51
N ASN A 327 51.69 31.02 -24.09
CA ASN A 327 50.73 31.84 -24.83
C ASN A 327 51.38 32.88 -25.75
N THR A 328 52.72 33.02 -25.74
CA THR A 328 53.43 34.05 -26.52
C THR A 328 54.22 33.43 -27.68
N VAL A 329 53.96 33.92 -28.90
CA VAL A 329 54.50 33.36 -30.15
C VAL A 329 55.07 34.45 -31.06
N TYR A 330 56.23 34.21 -31.68
CA TYR A 330 56.86 35.20 -32.56
C TYR A 330 56.21 35.29 -33.95
N VAL A 331 56.35 36.44 -34.62
CA VAL A 331 55.87 36.70 -35.99
C VAL A 331 57.03 37.07 -36.92
N ILE A 332 57.16 36.35 -38.02
CA ILE A 332 58.18 36.56 -39.06
C ILE A 332 57.50 36.74 -40.43
N VAL A 333 57.89 37.78 -41.16
CA VAL A 333 57.51 38.01 -42.57
C VAL A 333 58.66 37.52 -43.45
N ASN A 334 58.36 36.61 -44.38
CA ASN A 334 59.26 36.19 -45.44
C ASN A 334 58.78 36.78 -46.78
N VAL A 335 59.69 37.38 -47.55
CA VAL A 335 59.43 37.84 -48.92
C VAL A 335 60.67 37.66 -49.79
N GLY A 336 60.56 36.89 -50.87
CA GLY A 336 61.72 36.48 -51.65
C GLY A 336 62.78 35.79 -50.78
N ASN A 337 64.00 36.35 -50.76
CA ASN A 337 65.09 35.90 -49.87
C ASN A 337 65.13 36.62 -48.50
N ILE A 338 64.28 37.63 -48.28
CA ILE A 338 64.25 38.45 -47.06
C ILE A 338 63.45 37.74 -45.97
N LYS A 339 63.99 37.71 -44.75
CA LYS A 339 63.30 37.24 -43.54
C LYS A 339 63.34 38.31 -42.45
N ALA A 340 62.18 38.84 -42.08
CA ALA A 340 62.05 39.95 -41.15
C ALA A 340 61.23 39.55 -39.91
N TYR A 341 61.87 39.56 -38.74
CA TYR A 341 61.18 39.47 -37.45
C TYR A 341 60.42 40.77 -37.14
N ILE A 342 59.15 40.66 -36.73
CA ILE A 342 58.23 41.79 -36.52
C ILE A 342 57.92 42.01 -35.03
N GLY A 343 57.70 40.95 -34.27
CA GLY A 343 57.29 41.02 -32.86
C GLY A 343 56.63 39.73 -32.39
N ASP A 344 56.16 39.74 -31.15
CA ASP A 344 55.50 38.62 -30.47
C ASP A 344 54.00 38.88 -30.28
N LEU A 345 53.17 37.84 -30.45
CA LEU A 345 51.74 37.82 -30.18
C LEU A 345 51.46 37.06 -28.89
N GLN A 346 50.77 37.68 -27.94
CA GLN A 346 50.31 37.02 -26.71
C GLN A 346 48.82 36.68 -26.84
N TYR A 347 48.50 35.39 -26.88
CA TYR A 347 47.12 34.91 -26.97
C TYR A 347 46.38 35.13 -25.65
N LYS A 348 45.15 35.64 -25.73
CA LYS A 348 44.29 35.85 -24.56
C LYS A 348 43.74 34.54 -24.00
N GLU A 349 43.76 34.34 -22.69
CA GLU A 349 43.13 33.17 -22.05
C GLU A 349 41.61 33.33 -21.97
N ASP A 350 40.88 32.23 -22.22
CA ASP A 350 39.41 32.23 -22.07
C ASP A 350 39.04 31.96 -20.61
N VAL A 351 38.20 32.82 -20.03
CA VAL A 351 37.75 32.65 -18.65
C VAL A 351 36.87 31.39 -18.56
N ASN A 352 37.25 30.44 -17.71
CA ASN A 352 36.71 29.07 -17.72
C ASN A 352 35.29 28.97 -17.11
N THR A 353 34.29 29.44 -17.86
CA THR A 353 32.88 29.56 -17.45
C THR A 353 32.23 28.24 -17.00
N LEU A 354 32.73 27.10 -17.49
CA LEU A 354 32.24 25.77 -17.12
C LEU A 354 32.41 25.48 -15.62
N ALA A 355 33.51 25.93 -15.01
CA ALA A 355 33.81 25.67 -13.60
C ALA A 355 32.81 26.36 -12.65
N PHE A 356 32.41 27.59 -12.96
CA PHE A 356 31.41 28.33 -12.19
C PHE A 356 30.01 27.71 -12.29
N VAL A 357 29.62 27.24 -13.49
CA VAL A 357 28.32 26.57 -13.70
C VAL A 357 28.25 25.24 -12.96
N VAL A 358 29.30 24.41 -13.01
CA VAL A 358 29.38 23.14 -12.28
C VAL A 358 29.37 23.37 -10.76
N GLY A 359 30.11 24.38 -10.27
CA GLY A 359 30.09 24.76 -8.85
C GLY A 359 28.71 25.21 -8.35
N ALA A 360 28.01 26.04 -9.13
CA ALA A 360 26.66 26.51 -8.79
C ALA A 360 25.64 25.37 -8.76
N LEU A 361 25.69 24.45 -9.74
CA LEU A 361 24.81 23.27 -9.78
C LEU A 361 25.06 22.31 -8.61
N ALA A 362 26.33 22.08 -8.24
CA ALA A 362 26.68 21.26 -7.09
C ALA A 362 26.18 21.87 -5.76
N ALA A 363 26.34 23.19 -5.59
CA ALA A 363 25.84 23.91 -4.40
C ALA A 363 24.31 23.90 -4.30
N ALA A 364 23.61 24.08 -5.43
CA ALA A 364 22.15 23.99 -5.49
C ALA A 364 21.65 22.58 -5.12
N LEU A 365 22.27 21.54 -5.66
CA LEU A 365 21.93 20.14 -5.36
C LEU A 365 22.18 19.80 -3.88
N ALA A 366 23.31 20.21 -3.31
CA ALA A 366 23.62 20.02 -1.89
C ALA A 366 22.59 20.72 -0.99
N THR A 367 22.20 21.95 -1.33
CA THR A 367 21.18 22.72 -0.59
C THR A 367 19.81 22.05 -0.66
N ALA A 368 19.39 21.57 -1.83
CA ALA A 368 18.14 20.83 -2.01
C ALA A 368 18.11 19.53 -1.18
N ILE A 369 19.23 18.81 -1.09
CA ILE A 369 19.36 17.60 -0.25
C ILE A 369 19.21 17.94 1.23
N VAL A 370 19.84 19.02 1.72
CA VAL A 370 19.72 19.48 3.12
C VAL A 370 18.28 19.90 3.45
N ILE A 371 17.60 20.61 2.55
CA ILE A 371 16.18 20.97 2.70
C ILE A 371 15.30 19.71 2.71
N GLY A 372 15.53 18.76 1.80
CA GLY A 372 14.82 17.48 1.77
C GLY A 372 15.00 16.67 3.06
N LEU A 373 16.22 16.56 3.57
CA LEU A 373 16.53 15.87 4.82
C LEU A 373 15.89 16.55 6.04
N SER A 374 15.96 17.88 6.13
CA SER A 374 15.34 18.64 7.22
C SER A 374 13.81 18.54 7.18
N ALA A 375 13.19 18.63 6.01
CA ALA A 375 11.76 18.38 5.82
C ALA A 375 11.36 16.95 6.23
N VAL A 376 12.11 15.92 5.82
CA VAL A 376 11.90 14.53 6.25
C VAL A 376 12.04 14.37 7.77
N LEU A 377 13.00 15.04 8.40
CA LEU A 377 13.16 15.03 9.86
C LEU A 377 12.00 15.75 10.59
N ILE A 378 11.55 16.89 10.09
CA ILE A 378 10.38 17.63 10.63
C ILE A 378 9.11 16.79 10.49
N LEU A 379 8.85 16.21 9.31
CA LEU A 379 7.71 15.32 9.07
C LEU A 379 7.77 14.08 9.95
N ARG A 380 8.95 13.47 10.13
CA ARG A 380 9.15 12.35 11.07
C ARG A 380 8.94 12.76 12.53
N LYS A 381 9.36 13.97 12.95
CA LYS A 381 9.09 14.51 14.30
C LYS A 381 7.60 14.78 14.50
N LYS A 382 6.92 15.45 13.56
CA LYS A 382 5.46 15.68 13.59
C LYS A 382 4.68 14.37 13.66
N LYS A 383 4.95 13.40 12.77
CA LYS A 383 4.32 12.06 12.80
C LYS A 383 4.59 11.32 14.12
N LYS A 384 5.82 11.38 14.67
CA LYS A 384 6.12 10.80 16.00
C LYS A 384 5.38 11.48 17.15
N LYS A 385 5.18 12.81 17.10
CA LYS A 385 4.43 13.56 18.11
C LYS A 385 2.95 13.17 18.09
N ALA A 386 2.31 13.25 16.91
CA ALA A 386 0.91 12.85 16.74
C ALA A 386 0.63 11.39 17.14
N ILE A 387 1.51 10.44 16.77
CA ILE A 387 1.37 9.03 17.19
C ILE A 387 1.51 8.88 18.72
N LYS A 388 2.37 9.66 19.38
CA LYS A 388 2.48 9.65 20.85
C LYS A 388 1.23 10.21 21.51
N GLU A 389 0.72 11.34 21.03
CA GLU A 389 -0.49 11.99 21.55
C GLU A 389 -1.71 11.07 21.41
N PHE A 390 -1.93 10.51 20.21
CA PHE A 390 -2.97 9.52 19.96
C PHE A 390 -2.83 8.27 20.84
N LYS A 391 -1.59 7.78 21.06
CA LYS A 391 -1.37 6.64 21.97
C LYS A 391 -1.68 7.00 23.42
N MET A 392 -1.29 8.20 23.89
CA MET A 392 -1.61 8.66 25.24
C MET A 392 -3.12 8.79 25.42
N GLU A 393 -3.83 9.40 24.48
CA GLU A 393 -5.29 9.50 24.49
C GLU A 393 -5.96 8.12 24.53
N LEU A 394 -5.51 7.18 23.68
CA LEU A 394 -6.01 5.80 23.69
C LEU A 394 -5.78 5.11 25.04
N MET A 395 -4.59 5.23 25.62
CA MET A 395 -4.28 4.65 26.94
C MET A 395 -5.12 5.30 28.06
N THR A 396 -5.38 6.61 28.00
CA THR A 396 -6.27 7.29 28.94
C THR A 396 -7.70 6.79 28.80
N ARG A 397 -8.24 6.67 27.58
CA ARG A 397 -9.58 6.13 27.32
C ARG A 397 -9.68 4.66 27.77
N GLU A 398 -8.66 3.85 27.50
CA GLU A 398 -8.60 2.45 27.96
C GLU A 398 -8.61 2.35 29.49
N GLU A 399 -7.86 3.20 30.19
CA GLU A 399 -7.84 3.20 31.65
C GLU A 399 -9.14 3.75 32.26
N MET A 400 -9.79 4.74 31.62
CA MET A 400 -11.14 5.16 31.99
C MET A 400 -12.15 4.01 31.85
N ILE A 401 -12.12 3.26 30.74
CA ILE A 401 -12.98 2.08 30.54
C ILE A 401 -12.67 0.98 31.56
N ARG A 402 -11.38 0.71 31.83
CA ARG A 402 -10.96 -0.27 32.84
C ARG A 402 -11.41 0.14 34.25
N LYS A 403 -11.34 1.43 34.58
CA LYS A 403 -11.82 1.97 35.86
C LYS A 403 -13.34 1.82 35.98
N ALA A 404 -14.10 2.31 34.99
CA ALA A 404 -15.55 2.19 34.97
C ALA A 404 -16.02 0.72 35.06
N SER A 405 -15.39 -0.20 34.32
CA SER A 405 -15.71 -1.62 34.38
C SER A 405 -15.38 -2.26 35.74
N ARG A 406 -14.34 -1.79 36.45
CA ARG A 406 -14.04 -2.23 37.82
C ARG A 406 -15.06 -1.70 38.83
N GLU A 407 -15.54 -0.47 38.64
CA GLU A 407 -16.58 0.16 39.47
C GLU A 407 -17.93 -0.54 39.24
N GLU A 408 -18.36 -0.74 38.00
CA GLU A 408 -19.56 -1.55 37.65
C GLU A 408 -19.50 -2.97 38.24
N PHE A 409 -18.33 -3.63 38.21
CA PHE A 409 -18.14 -4.95 38.81
C PHE A 409 -18.18 -4.92 40.35
N ALA A 410 -17.63 -3.88 40.98
CA ALA A 410 -17.66 -3.72 42.43
C ALA A 410 -19.10 -3.47 42.94
N ASP A 411 -19.86 -2.60 42.26
CA ASP A 411 -21.28 -2.35 42.53
C ASP A 411 -22.10 -3.64 42.38
N ALA A 412 -21.88 -4.40 41.29
CA ALA A 412 -22.57 -5.67 41.07
C ALA A 412 -22.23 -6.68 42.18
N GLN A 413 -20.97 -6.76 42.60
CA GLN A 413 -20.57 -7.65 43.69
C GLN A 413 -21.14 -7.20 45.05
N MET A 414 -21.28 -5.89 45.30
CA MET A 414 -21.92 -5.35 46.50
C MET A 414 -23.41 -5.72 46.52
N ASN A 415 -24.16 -5.41 45.46
CA ASN A 415 -25.57 -5.76 45.32
C ASN A 415 -25.84 -7.27 45.54
N ILE A 416 -24.97 -8.15 45.01
CA ILE A 416 -25.11 -9.61 45.21
C ILE A 416 -24.88 -10.01 46.68
N ARG A 417 -23.99 -9.32 47.42
CA ARG A 417 -23.80 -9.55 48.86
C ARG A 417 -25.01 -9.08 49.65
N ASP A 418 -25.60 -7.95 49.27
CA ASP A 418 -26.77 -7.39 49.92
C ASP A 418 -28.01 -8.28 49.71
N ILE A 419 -28.24 -8.79 48.49
CA ILE A 419 -29.24 -9.83 48.20
C ILE A 419 -29.05 -11.05 49.11
N LYS A 420 -27.80 -11.51 49.28
CA LYS A 420 -27.51 -12.66 50.15
C LYS A 420 -27.79 -12.35 51.63
N SER A 421 -27.54 -11.13 52.07
CA SER A 421 -27.83 -10.67 53.44
C SER A 421 -29.34 -10.59 53.70
N ASP A 422 -30.08 -9.91 52.82
CA ASP A 422 -31.53 -9.81 52.88
C ASP A 422 -32.20 -11.19 52.93
N LEU A 423 -31.77 -12.11 52.08
CA LEU A 423 -32.37 -13.44 51.95
C LEU A 423 -32.18 -14.33 53.19
N VAL A 424 -31.13 -14.08 54.00
CA VAL A 424 -30.97 -14.72 55.32
C VAL A 424 -32.04 -14.25 56.30
N THR A 425 -32.42 -12.97 56.23
CA THR A 425 -33.45 -12.38 57.10
C THR A 425 -34.87 -12.75 56.65
N THR A 426 -35.13 -12.73 55.34
CA THR A 426 -36.51 -12.69 54.81
C THR A 426 -36.99 -14.02 54.23
N ARG A 427 -36.07 -14.97 53.99
CA ARG A 427 -36.29 -16.31 53.41
C ARG A 427 -36.81 -16.25 51.96
N VAL A 428 -36.80 -17.40 51.30
CA VAL A 428 -37.30 -17.53 49.92
C VAL A 428 -38.84 -17.60 49.93
N PRO A 429 -39.54 -16.82 49.10
CA PRO A 429 -40.98 -16.93 48.92
C PRO A 429 -41.32 -18.17 48.08
N TYR A 430 -41.24 -19.35 48.68
CA TYR A 430 -41.60 -20.60 48.01
C TYR A 430 -43.11 -20.66 47.75
N SER A 431 -43.49 -20.99 46.51
CA SER A 431 -44.86 -21.41 46.20
C SER A 431 -45.23 -22.64 47.03
N ASN A 432 -46.48 -22.70 47.51
CA ASN A 432 -46.96 -23.84 48.29
C ASN A 432 -46.98 -25.11 47.42
N TYR A 433 -47.06 -26.28 48.05
CA TYR A 433 -46.97 -27.57 47.34
C TYR A 433 -48.06 -27.73 46.27
N GLN A 434 -49.28 -27.32 46.56
CA GLN A 434 -50.42 -27.44 45.66
C GLN A 434 -50.22 -26.60 44.39
N ASN A 435 -49.87 -25.32 44.55
CA ASN A 435 -49.62 -24.40 43.43
C ASN A 435 -48.36 -24.81 42.65
N TYR A 436 -47.31 -25.30 43.32
CA TYR A 436 -46.13 -25.87 42.66
C TYR A 436 -46.51 -27.06 41.76
N ILE A 437 -47.26 -28.03 42.28
CA ILE A 437 -47.68 -29.21 41.49
C ILE A 437 -48.57 -28.81 40.33
N LEU A 438 -49.54 -27.90 40.53
CA LEU A 438 -50.41 -27.42 39.46
C LEU A 438 -49.62 -26.70 38.35
N HIS A 439 -48.70 -25.79 38.70
CA HIS A 439 -47.82 -25.14 37.70
C HIS A 439 -46.92 -26.12 36.95
N GLN A 440 -46.36 -27.14 37.62
CA GLN A 440 -45.46 -28.09 36.97
C GLN A 440 -46.21 -29.07 36.04
N LEU A 441 -47.42 -29.49 36.41
CA LEU A 441 -48.22 -30.45 35.65
C LEU A 441 -49.09 -29.78 34.56
N PHE A 442 -49.52 -28.53 34.78
CA PHE A 442 -50.44 -27.79 33.92
C PHE A 442 -49.97 -26.33 33.69
N PRO A 443 -48.78 -26.11 33.09
CA PRO A 443 -48.15 -24.78 33.00
C PRO A 443 -48.93 -23.72 32.22
N ASN A 444 -49.86 -24.13 31.35
CA ASN A 444 -50.63 -23.25 30.47
C ASN A 444 -52.11 -23.12 30.89
N GLN A 445 -52.47 -23.53 32.12
CA GLN A 445 -53.83 -23.38 32.64
C GLN A 445 -53.85 -22.35 33.76
N ASP A 446 -54.83 -21.45 33.73
CA ASP A 446 -55.13 -20.56 34.84
C ASP A 446 -55.47 -21.40 36.08
N ILE A 447 -54.70 -21.19 37.15
CA ILE A 447 -54.86 -21.93 38.41
C ILE A 447 -56.18 -21.57 39.08
N SER A 448 -56.62 -20.30 38.99
CA SER A 448 -57.84 -19.83 39.65
C SER A 448 -59.11 -20.53 39.13
N ASN A 449 -59.09 -20.90 37.85
CA ASN A 449 -60.18 -21.56 37.14
C ASN A 449 -59.95 -23.08 36.94
N ASN A 450 -58.96 -23.67 37.63
CA ASN A 450 -58.64 -25.08 37.43
C ASN A 450 -59.74 -26.00 38.01
N PRO A 451 -60.35 -26.92 37.22
CA PRO A 451 -61.40 -27.83 37.72
C PRO A 451 -60.96 -28.77 38.84
N LEU A 452 -59.66 -28.90 39.12
CA LEU A 452 -59.13 -29.66 40.26
C LEU A 452 -59.27 -28.92 41.60
N LEU A 453 -59.63 -27.63 41.59
CA LEU A 453 -59.79 -26.79 42.79
C LEU A 453 -61.25 -26.53 43.17
N HIS A 454 -62.18 -26.63 42.22
CA HIS A 454 -63.60 -26.35 42.40
C HIS A 454 -64.42 -27.64 42.35
N ASP A 455 -65.25 -27.89 43.36
CA ASP A 455 -66.19 -29.01 43.34
C ASP A 455 -67.25 -28.78 42.24
N SER A 456 -67.38 -29.74 41.32
CA SER A 456 -68.30 -29.60 40.17
C SER A 456 -69.76 -29.71 40.61
N GLU A 457 -70.59 -28.75 40.21
CA GLU A 457 -72.04 -28.75 40.48
C GLU A 457 -72.75 -29.84 39.65
N ILE A 458 -72.96 -31.02 40.26
CA ILE A 458 -73.64 -32.17 39.65
C ILE A 458 -74.82 -32.57 40.54
N THR A 459 -76.00 -32.78 39.91
CA THR A 459 -77.25 -33.19 40.57
C THR A 459 -77.12 -34.57 41.25
N ASP A 460 -77.74 -34.72 42.43
CA ASP A 460 -77.44 -35.83 43.37
C ASP A 460 -77.66 -37.24 42.81
N ASP A 461 -78.70 -37.49 42.01
CA ASP A 461 -78.94 -38.82 41.42
C ASP A 461 -77.84 -39.22 40.41
N ARG A 462 -77.37 -38.26 39.60
CA ARG A 462 -76.24 -38.49 38.68
C ARG A 462 -74.93 -38.64 39.46
N LYS A 463 -74.78 -37.89 40.55
CA LYS A 463 -73.61 -37.92 41.44
C LYS A 463 -73.36 -39.31 42.02
N ALA A 464 -74.40 -40.05 42.41
CA ALA A 464 -74.28 -41.42 42.92
C ALA A 464 -73.74 -42.41 41.85
N GLY A 465 -74.30 -42.38 40.64
CA GLY A 465 -73.86 -43.24 39.53
C GLY A 465 -72.43 -42.93 39.08
N ILE A 466 -72.12 -41.63 38.91
CA ILE A 466 -70.78 -41.16 38.54
C ILE A 466 -69.75 -41.54 39.62
N LYS A 467 -70.08 -41.36 40.91
CA LYS A 467 -69.20 -41.73 42.02
C LYS A 467 -68.88 -43.24 42.00
N SER A 468 -69.87 -44.11 41.82
CA SER A 468 -69.62 -45.56 41.74
C SER A 468 -68.78 -45.96 40.51
N ALA A 469 -68.92 -45.25 39.39
CA ALA A 469 -68.07 -45.45 38.23
C ALA A 469 -66.62 -44.99 38.48
N ILE A 470 -66.43 -43.85 39.16
CA ILE A 470 -65.11 -43.34 39.56
C ILE A 470 -64.43 -44.29 40.55
N GLU A 471 -65.15 -44.80 41.56
CA GLU A 471 -64.61 -45.78 42.52
C GLU A 471 -64.11 -47.07 41.82
N LYS A 472 -64.89 -47.59 40.86
CA LYS A 472 -64.46 -48.73 40.02
C LYS A 472 -63.27 -48.39 39.12
N PHE A 473 -63.18 -47.16 38.64
CA PHE A 473 -62.03 -46.69 37.86
C PHE A 473 -60.78 -46.52 38.73
N GLU A 474 -60.91 -46.04 39.96
CA GLU A 474 -59.81 -45.95 40.95
C GLU A 474 -59.26 -47.35 41.29
N MET A 475 -60.12 -48.38 41.37
CA MET A 475 -59.69 -49.78 41.47
C MET A 475 -58.88 -50.25 40.25
N LEU A 476 -59.26 -49.84 39.03
CA LEU A 476 -58.49 -50.15 37.82
C LEU A 476 -57.15 -49.39 37.78
N LEU A 477 -57.14 -48.10 38.16
CA LEU A 477 -55.92 -47.31 38.32
C LEU A 477 -55.00 -47.88 39.41
N SER A 478 -55.54 -48.56 40.42
CA SER A 478 -54.73 -49.26 41.43
C SER A 478 -54.04 -50.52 40.89
N ASN A 479 -54.42 -51.01 39.70
CA ASN A 479 -53.83 -52.19 39.08
C ASN A 479 -52.68 -51.83 38.12
N LYS A 480 -51.44 -52.12 38.55
CA LYS A 480 -50.20 -51.89 37.78
C LYS A 480 -50.20 -52.52 36.38
N LEU A 481 -50.82 -53.69 36.18
CA LEU A 481 -50.87 -54.36 34.88
C LEU A 481 -51.85 -53.66 33.93
N PHE A 482 -52.99 -53.20 34.44
CA PHE A 482 -53.94 -52.38 33.68
C PHE A 482 -53.29 -51.06 33.25
N LEU A 483 -52.71 -50.31 34.19
CA LEU A 483 -52.00 -49.06 33.92
C LEU A 483 -50.91 -49.23 32.86
N LYS A 484 -50.08 -50.27 32.98
CA LYS A 484 -49.04 -50.59 32.00
C LYS A 484 -49.63 -50.82 30.61
N SER A 485 -50.68 -51.63 30.50
CA SER A 485 -51.33 -51.94 29.22
C SER A 485 -51.99 -50.71 28.59
N LEU A 486 -52.67 -49.89 29.40
CA LEU A 486 -53.27 -48.63 28.98
C LEU A 486 -52.21 -47.67 28.41
N ILE A 487 -51.12 -47.44 29.14
CA ILE A 487 -50.02 -46.58 28.69
C ILE A 487 -49.38 -47.14 27.42
N GLN A 488 -49.07 -48.44 27.35
CA GLN A 488 -48.50 -49.06 26.15
C GLN A 488 -49.44 -49.03 24.93
N THR A 489 -50.75 -48.85 25.14
CA THR A 489 -51.73 -48.69 24.06
C THR A 489 -51.81 -47.24 23.59
N LEU A 490 -51.88 -46.28 24.52
CA LEU A 490 -51.95 -44.84 24.22
C LEU A 490 -50.63 -44.25 23.72
N ASP A 491 -49.49 -44.80 24.12
CA ASP A 491 -48.17 -44.29 23.74
C ASP A 491 -47.73 -44.76 22.34
N ARG A 492 -48.52 -45.60 21.67
CA ARG A 492 -48.26 -46.04 20.27
C ARG A 492 -48.14 -44.84 19.32
N PRO A 493 -47.39 -44.98 18.21
CA PRO A 493 -47.34 -43.95 17.17
C PRO A 493 -48.75 -43.61 16.67
N ASN A 494 -49.00 -42.31 16.47
CA ASN A 494 -50.23 -41.76 15.90
C ASN A 494 -51.54 -42.01 16.70
N MET A 495 -51.49 -42.58 17.91
CA MET A 495 -52.69 -42.70 18.76
C MET A 495 -53.05 -41.38 19.46
N LEU A 496 -52.05 -40.61 19.88
CA LEU A 496 -52.19 -39.32 20.57
C LEU A 496 -51.08 -38.38 20.12
N THR A 497 -51.39 -37.08 20.03
CA THR A 497 -50.43 -35.99 19.82
C THR A 497 -49.49 -35.83 21.02
N MET A 498 -48.39 -35.09 20.84
CA MET A 498 -47.43 -34.81 21.93
C MET A 498 -48.06 -34.04 23.09
N GLN A 499 -49.05 -33.18 22.81
CA GLN A 499 -49.77 -32.39 23.82
C GLN A 499 -50.79 -33.26 24.59
N GLU A 500 -51.55 -34.11 23.91
CA GLU A 500 -52.47 -35.06 24.57
C GLU A 500 -51.71 -36.06 25.44
N LYS A 501 -50.57 -36.58 24.95
CA LYS A 501 -49.67 -37.43 25.76
C LYS A 501 -49.17 -36.71 27.02
N ALA A 502 -48.94 -35.39 26.93
CA ALA A 502 -48.57 -34.57 28.09
C ALA A 502 -49.72 -34.43 29.07
N HIS A 503 -50.90 -34.04 28.58
CA HIS A 503 -52.08 -33.85 29.40
C HIS A 503 -52.48 -35.16 30.10
N PHE A 504 -52.52 -36.28 29.39
CA PHE A 504 -52.78 -37.61 29.97
C PHE A 504 -51.74 -37.96 31.04
N ALA A 505 -50.44 -37.74 30.80
CA ALA A 505 -49.41 -38.00 31.80
C ALA A 505 -49.60 -37.14 33.06
N SER A 506 -49.94 -35.86 32.92
CA SER A 506 -50.21 -34.95 34.05
C SER A 506 -51.46 -35.35 34.84
N VAL A 507 -52.57 -35.65 34.17
CA VAL A 507 -53.82 -36.12 34.81
C VAL A 507 -53.62 -37.48 35.51
N LEU A 508 -52.89 -38.40 34.91
CA LEU A 508 -52.53 -39.66 35.59
C LEU A 508 -51.58 -39.43 36.77
N SER A 509 -50.64 -38.49 36.67
CA SER A 509 -49.70 -38.17 37.76
C SER A 509 -50.40 -37.60 38.99
N ILE A 510 -51.34 -36.67 38.80
CA ILE A 510 -52.13 -36.12 39.92
C ILE A 510 -53.06 -37.18 40.51
N SER A 511 -53.61 -38.08 39.68
CA SER A 511 -54.46 -39.21 40.14
C SER A 511 -53.68 -40.22 40.97
N LEU A 512 -52.41 -40.49 40.63
CA LEU A 512 -51.52 -41.39 41.36
C LEU A 512 -50.79 -40.72 42.55
N LEU A 513 -50.96 -39.41 42.77
CA LEU A 513 -50.30 -38.67 43.85
C LEU A 513 -50.63 -39.24 45.25
N GLY A 514 -51.84 -39.77 45.43
CA GLY A 514 -52.26 -40.44 46.67
C GLY A 514 -51.56 -41.78 46.94
N ASN A 515 -50.90 -42.37 45.94
CA ASN A 515 -50.15 -43.63 46.07
C ASN A 515 -48.81 -43.57 45.30
N MET A 516 -47.89 -42.76 45.82
CA MET A 516 -46.55 -42.58 45.25
C MET A 516 -45.73 -43.87 45.12
N ARG A 517 -46.04 -44.93 45.89
CA ARG A 517 -45.40 -46.25 45.76
C ARG A 517 -45.80 -46.92 44.44
N LEU A 518 -47.10 -46.98 44.16
CA LEU A 518 -47.62 -47.48 42.89
C LEU A 518 -47.10 -46.65 41.71
N PHE A 519 -47.03 -45.31 41.86
CA PHE A 519 -46.51 -44.43 40.82
C PHE A 519 -45.02 -44.73 40.51
N PHE A 520 -44.17 -44.85 41.53
CA PHE A 520 -42.77 -45.25 41.36
C PHE A 520 -42.65 -46.63 40.69
N ASP A 521 -43.38 -47.62 41.20
CA ASP A 521 -43.34 -49.00 40.70
C ASP A 521 -43.80 -49.10 39.23
N LEU A 522 -44.75 -48.26 38.82
CA LEU A 522 -45.19 -48.10 37.44
C LEU A 522 -44.09 -47.48 36.57
N VAL A 523 -43.57 -46.31 36.94
CA VAL A 523 -42.53 -45.59 36.20
C VAL A 523 -41.29 -46.46 36.03
N GLN A 524 -40.83 -47.13 37.11
CA GLN A 524 -39.71 -48.07 37.04
C GLN A 524 -39.98 -49.21 36.04
N CYS A 525 -41.19 -49.79 36.03
CA CYS A 525 -41.53 -50.87 35.11
C CYS A 525 -41.52 -50.40 33.65
N LEU A 526 -42.07 -49.22 33.37
CA LEU A 526 -42.15 -48.67 32.01
C LEU A 526 -40.75 -48.25 31.50
N LEU A 527 -39.91 -47.66 32.36
CA LEU A 527 -38.53 -47.33 32.02
C LEU A 527 -37.68 -48.58 31.72
N VAL A 528 -37.83 -49.65 32.52
CA VAL A 528 -37.16 -50.94 32.26
C VAL A 528 -37.58 -51.52 30.90
N ASP A 529 -38.87 -51.45 30.55
CA ASP A 529 -39.36 -51.92 29.25
C ASP A 529 -38.87 -51.03 28.10
N MET A 530 -38.77 -49.71 28.28
CA MET A 530 -38.18 -48.78 27.31
C MET A 530 -36.69 -49.07 27.05
N VAL A 531 -35.93 -49.38 28.11
CA VAL A 531 -34.52 -49.78 27.99
C VAL A 531 -34.40 -51.13 27.26
N ARG A 532 -35.25 -52.11 27.59
CA ARG A 532 -35.23 -53.44 26.97
C ARG A 532 -35.67 -53.44 25.50
N SER A 533 -36.63 -52.60 25.13
CA SER A 533 -37.14 -52.49 23.76
C SER A 533 -36.25 -51.64 22.84
N SER A 534 -35.35 -50.83 23.40
CA SER A 534 -34.43 -50.00 22.61
C SER A 534 -33.17 -50.74 22.19
N THR A 535 -32.68 -50.44 20.98
CA THR A 535 -31.48 -51.07 20.40
C THR A 535 -30.18 -50.50 20.97
N LYS A 536 -29.07 -51.23 20.83
CA LYS A 536 -27.72 -50.77 21.25
C LYS A 536 -27.31 -49.40 20.66
N LYS A 537 -27.81 -49.03 19.47
CA LYS A 537 -27.59 -47.70 18.88
C LYS A 537 -28.43 -46.63 19.57
N GLN A 538 -29.67 -46.95 19.92
CA GLN A 538 -30.60 -46.05 20.63
C GLN A 538 -30.23 -45.83 22.10
N HIS A 539 -29.53 -46.76 22.77
CA HIS A 539 -29.10 -46.60 24.17
C HIS A 539 -28.32 -45.31 24.44
N LYS A 540 -27.56 -44.77 23.47
CA LYS A 540 -26.82 -43.50 23.59
C LYS A 540 -27.68 -42.24 23.45
N VAL A 541 -28.92 -42.37 22.98
CA VAL A 541 -29.88 -41.28 22.74
C VAL A 541 -31.19 -41.46 23.50
N LEU A 542 -31.32 -42.55 24.26
CA LEU A 542 -32.42 -42.78 25.18
C LEU A 542 -32.52 -41.61 26.16
N PHE A 543 -33.74 -41.24 26.55
CA PHE A 543 -34.04 -40.13 27.44
C PHE A 543 -33.69 -38.72 26.93
N ARG A 544 -33.20 -38.55 25.69
CA ARG A 544 -32.97 -37.21 25.09
C ARG A 544 -34.23 -36.47 24.64
N ARG A 545 -35.37 -37.16 24.58
CA ARG A 545 -36.66 -36.60 24.16
C ARG A 545 -37.75 -37.05 25.12
N PHE A 546 -38.73 -36.18 25.37
CA PHE A 546 -39.84 -36.40 26.30
C PHE A 546 -41.15 -36.69 25.55
N ASP A 547 -41.03 -37.33 24.38
CA ASP A 547 -42.09 -37.57 23.40
C ASP A 547 -43.05 -38.69 23.79
N SER A 548 -42.70 -39.49 24.82
CA SER A 548 -43.48 -40.63 25.28
C SER A 548 -44.19 -40.35 26.61
N ILE A 549 -45.37 -40.93 26.79
CA ILE A 549 -46.13 -40.86 28.06
C ILE A 549 -45.25 -41.35 29.22
N THR A 550 -44.47 -42.42 28.99
CA THR A 550 -43.53 -42.94 29.99
C THR A 550 -42.50 -41.89 30.44
N MET A 551 -41.92 -41.14 29.51
CA MET A 551 -40.94 -40.09 29.86
C MET A 551 -41.58 -38.93 30.61
N ARG A 552 -42.80 -38.54 30.24
CA ARG A 552 -43.52 -37.48 30.93
C ARG A 552 -43.92 -37.90 32.36
N LEU A 553 -44.39 -39.14 32.55
CA LEU A 553 -44.64 -39.71 33.88
C LEU A 553 -43.37 -39.74 34.75
N MET A 554 -42.20 -40.05 34.18
CA MET A 554 -40.92 -39.97 34.90
C MET A 554 -40.60 -38.53 35.33
N VAL A 555 -40.76 -37.55 34.45
CA VAL A 555 -40.51 -36.13 34.77
C VAL A 555 -41.47 -35.63 35.85
N ASN A 556 -42.76 -35.95 35.72
CA ASN A 556 -43.79 -35.59 36.69
C ASN A 556 -43.50 -36.20 38.07
N TRP A 557 -43.16 -37.50 38.13
CA TRP A 557 -42.74 -38.16 39.36
C TRP A 557 -41.50 -37.52 40.00
N LEU A 558 -40.52 -37.11 39.18
CA LEU A 558 -39.33 -36.37 39.66
C LEU A 558 -39.69 -34.98 40.20
N GLN A 559 -40.52 -34.19 39.51
CA GLN A 559 -40.99 -32.88 39.98
C GLN A 559 -41.68 -33.01 41.34
N ILE A 560 -42.62 -33.96 41.47
CA ILE A 560 -43.32 -34.28 42.72
C ILE A 560 -42.32 -34.64 43.83
N GLY A 561 -41.44 -35.62 43.58
CA GLY A 561 -40.50 -36.13 44.58
C GLY A 561 -39.42 -35.13 44.99
N LEU A 562 -39.02 -34.23 44.10
CA LEU A 562 -37.95 -33.25 44.34
C LEU A 562 -38.43 -31.96 45.02
N TYR A 563 -39.72 -31.70 45.16
CA TYR A 563 -40.23 -30.50 45.82
C TYR A 563 -39.62 -30.26 47.22
N LYS A 564 -39.52 -31.30 48.06
CA LYS A 564 -38.90 -31.21 49.39
C LYS A 564 -37.41 -30.88 49.31
N HIS A 565 -36.70 -31.36 48.28
CA HIS A 565 -35.29 -31.03 48.06
C HIS A 565 -35.11 -29.59 47.54
N LEU A 566 -36.03 -29.14 46.68
CA LEU A 566 -36.07 -27.77 46.18
C LEU A 566 -36.30 -26.78 47.34
N THR A 567 -37.31 -26.98 48.17
CA THR A 567 -37.62 -26.06 49.28
C THR A 567 -36.62 -26.12 50.45
N SER A 568 -36.00 -27.27 50.73
CA SER A 568 -35.07 -27.42 51.87
C SER A 568 -33.58 -27.20 51.57
N ARG A 569 -33.13 -27.31 50.31
CA ARG A 569 -31.69 -27.23 49.98
C ARG A 569 -31.37 -26.38 48.75
N SER A 570 -32.02 -26.64 47.62
CA SER A 570 -31.53 -26.13 46.32
C SER A 570 -32.20 -24.83 45.87
N GLY A 571 -33.42 -24.55 46.33
CA GLY A 571 -34.22 -23.40 45.93
C GLY A 571 -33.64 -22.06 46.39
N ILE A 572 -32.96 -22.01 47.54
CA ILE A 572 -32.20 -20.83 48.01
C ILE A 572 -31.13 -20.43 46.99
N HIS A 573 -30.43 -21.38 46.38
CA HIS A 573 -29.39 -21.12 45.39
C HIS A 573 -29.97 -20.71 44.04
N LEU A 574 -31.09 -21.33 43.63
CA LEU A 574 -31.80 -20.95 42.41
C LEU A 574 -32.41 -19.54 42.52
N PHE A 575 -32.98 -19.20 43.67
CA PHE A 575 -33.54 -17.87 43.92
C PHE A 575 -32.44 -16.79 44.02
N MET A 576 -31.30 -17.10 44.68
CA MET A 576 -30.14 -16.20 44.64
C MET A 576 -29.63 -15.97 43.22
N LEU A 577 -29.58 -17.00 42.37
CA LEU A 577 -29.18 -16.86 40.97
C LEU A 577 -30.17 -15.97 40.20
N TYR A 578 -31.48 -16.22 40.34
CA TYR A 578 -32.52 -15.40 39.74
C TYR A 578 -32.40 -13.93 40.16
N ARG A 579 -32.32 -13.64 41.47
CA ARG A 579 -32.19 -12.26 41.98
C ARG A 579 -30.88 -11.60 41.55
N ALA A 580 -29.76 -12.33 41.57
CA ALA A 580 -28.49 -11.79 41.08
C ALA A 580 -28.54 -11.42 39.59
N VAL A 581 -29.12 -12.28 38.74
CA VAL A 581 -29.32 -12.01 37.31
C VAL A 581 -30.26 -10.81 37.11
N GLN A 582 -31.39 -10.78 37.80
CA GLN A 582 -32.34 -9.67 37.77
C GLN A 582 -31.65 -8.34 38.11
N THR A 583 -30.97 -8.27 39.25
CA THR A 583 -30.31 -7.03 39.71
C THR A 583 -29.16 -6.62 38.79
N ILE A 584 -28.36 -7.55 38.24
CA ILE A 584 -27.33 -7.22 37.25
C ILE A 584 -27.96 -6.59 36.00
N ILE A 585 -29.07 -7.14 35.50
CA ILE A 585 -29.80 -6.61 34.35
C ILE A 585 -30.36 -5.21 34.65
N GLU A 586 -31.02 -5.03 35.80
CA GLU A 586 -31.64 -3.76 36.24
C GLU A 586 -30.65 -2.62 36.56
N MET A 587 -29.36 -2.94 36.78
CA MET A 587 -28.26 -1.96 36.88
C MET A 587 -27.88 -1.31 35.53
N GLY A 588 -28.35 -1.86 34.42
CA GLY A 588 -28.14 -1.32 33.07
C GLY A 588 -29.45 -0.91 32.41
N PRO A 589 -29.42 -0.08 31.35
CA PRO A 589 -30.61 0.25 30.58
C PRO A 589 -31.27 -1.01 30.02
N ILE A 590 -32.60 -0.99 30.03
CA ILE A 590 -33.47 -2.02 29.46
C ILE A 590 -34.45 -1.30 28.53
N ASP A 591 -34.46 -1.68 27.26
CA ASP A 591 -35.50 -1.26 26.31
C ASP A 591 -36.83 -1.92 26.72
N ALA A 592 -37.87 -1.10 26.85
CA ALA A 592 -39.14 -1.51 27.45
C ALA A 592 -40.04 -2.29 26.48
N LEU A 593 -39.71 -2.27 25.18
CA LEU A 593 -40.51 -2.86 24.11
C LEU A 593 -39.82 -4.09 23.53
N THR A 594 -38.50 -4.02 23.29
CA THR A 594 -37.73 -5.16 22.78
C THR A 594 -37.23 -6.10 23.88
N GLY A 595 -37.20 -5.62 25.13
CA GLY A 595 -36.60 -6.33 26.27
C GLY A 595 -35.08 -6.50 26.16
N ASN A 596 -34.43 -5.78 25.25
CA ASN A 596 -32.98 -5.78 25.12
C ASN A 596 -32.36 -5.00 26.28
N SER A 597 -31.24 -5.47 26.84
CA SER A 597 -30.56 -4.80 27.95
C SER A 597 -29.05 -4.70 27.76
N LYS A 598 -28.42 -3.74 28.45
CA LYS A 598 -26.96 -3.58 28.45
C LYS A 598 -26.26 -4.76 29.15
N ASN A 599 -26.84 -5.25 30.25
CA ASN A 599 -26.21 -6.18 31.18
C ASN A 599 -26.77 -7.63 31.05
N THR A 600 -27.00 -8.08 29.82
CA THR A 600 -27.50 -9.43 29.53
C THR A 600 -26.39 -10.47 29.36
N ILE A 601 -26.74 -11.73 29.60
CA ILE A 601 -25.92 -12.92 29.27
C ILE A 601 -26.21 -13.40 27.84
N ALA A 602 -27.41 -13.11 27.30
CA ALA A 602 -27.87 -13.51 25.97
C ALA A 602 -27.47 -12.46 24.92
N GLU A 603 -26.60 -12.84 23.97
CA GLU A 603 -26.03 -11.93 22.97
C GLU A 603 -27.09 -11.35 22.00
N GLU A 604 -28.13 -12.12 21.72
CA GLU A 604 -29.30 -11.75 20.94
C GLU A 604 -30.18 -10.68 21.60
N LYS A 605 -30.12 -10.55 22.94
CA LYS A 605 -30.84 -9.53 23.73
C LYS A 605 -29.94 -8.36 24.17
N LEU A 606 -28.73 -8.25 23.63
CA LEU A 606 -27.78 -7.21 24.01
C LEU A 606 -28.13 -5.86 23.35
N LEU A 607 -28.21 -4.79 24.15
CA LEU A 607 -28.26 -3.43 23.61
C LEU A 607 -26.95 -3.10 22.88
N LYS A 608 -27.00 -3.12 21.55
CA LYS A 608 -25.86 -2.83 20.66
C LYS A 608 -25.56 -1.33 20.56
N MET A 609 -26.55 -0.48 20.85
CA MET A 609 -26.41 0.97 20.88
C MET A 609 -25.87 1.43 22.24
N ARG A 610 -25.02 2.45 22.21
CA ARG A 610 -24.46 3.06 23.42
C ARG A 610 -25.46 4.08 23.98
N ILE A 611 -26.19 3.70 25.02
CA ILE A 611 -27.09 4.59 25.76
C ILE A 611 -26.30 5.28 26.87
N GLU A 612 -26.45 6.61 27.00
CA GLU A 612 -25.91 7.40 28.11
C GLU A 612 -26.98 7.61 29.18
N TYR A 613 -26.68 7.17 30.39
CA TYR A 613 -27.61 7.11 31.51
C TYR A 613 -26.91 7.45 32.83
N GLN A 614 -27.70 7.82 33.84
CA GLN A 614 -27.28 8.09 35.21
C GLN A 614 -28.13 7.25 36.16
N SER A 615 -27.57 6.85 37.30
CA SER A 615 -28.36 6.19 38.34
C SER A 615 -28.84 7.22 39.35
N LEU A 616 -30.12 7.12 39.71
CA LEU A 616 -30.80 7.98 40.68
C LEU A 616 -31.31 7.12 41.84
N THR A 617 -31.45 7.69 43.02
CA THR A 617 -32.12 7.12 44.18
C THR A 617 -33.39 7.93 44.44
N LEU A 618 -34.55 7.31 44.29
CA LEU A 618 -35.83 7.95 44.57
C LEU A 618 -36.30 7.62 45.99
N GLN A 619 -36.93 8.58 46.65
CA GLN A 619 -37.50 8.41 47.99
C GLN A 619 -39.00 8.18 47.85
N ILE A 620 -39.43 6.92 47.93
CA ILE A 620 -40.81 6.51 47.65
C ILE A 620 -41.66 6.45 48.92
N ASP A 621 -42.73 7.23 48.98
CA ASP A 621 -43.82 7.16 49.97
C ASP A 621 -44.95 6.26 49.43
N LEU A 622 -45.43 5.32 50.25
CA LEU A 622 -46.55 4.45 49.89
C LEU A 622 -47.89 5.11 50.23
N ASN A 623 -48.77 5.20 49.24
CA ASN A 623 -50.08 5.83 49.33
C ASN A 623 -50.06 7.34 49.70
N GLY A 624 -48.90 8.00 49.58
CA GLY A 624 -48.76 9.46 49.67
C GLY A 624 -49.06 10.06 51.04
N ASN A 625 -49.08 9.23 52.09
CA ASN A 625 -49.54 9.57 53.44
C ASN A 625 -48.68 8.92 54.54
N SER A 626 -47.47 8.43 54.23
CA SER A 626 -46.60 7.76 55.19
C SER A 626 -45.29 8.52 55.43
N ASP A 627 -44.92 8.71 56.70
CA ASP A 627 -43.59 9.21 57.07
C ASP A 627 -42.47 8.24 56.66
N GLN A 628 -42.81 6.99 56.29
CA GLN A 628 -41.87 5.96 55.88
C GLN A 628 -41.54 6.05 54.39
N HIS A 629 -40.33 6.51 54.07
CA HIS A 629 -39.83 6.57 52.70
C HIS A 629 -38.93 5.38 52.39
N TYR A 630 -39.07 4.79 51.21
CA TYR A 630 -38.27 3.68 50.71
C TYR A 630 -37.27 4.19 49.67
N PRO A 631 -35.94 4.06 49.88
CA PRO A 631 -34.95 4.40 48.86
C PRO A 631 -34.94 3.33 47.76
N VAL A 632 -35.19 3.74 46.52
CA VAL A 632 -35.25 2.88 45.32
C VAL A 632 -34.23 3.38 44.30
N LYS A 633 -33.25 2.55 43.95
CA LYS A 633 -32.25 2.85 42.92
C LYS A 633 -32.82 2.56 41.53
N VAL A 634 -32.79 3.56 40.65
CA VAL A 634 -33.32 3.55 39.28
C VAL A 634 -32.31 4.20 38.33
N LEU A 635 -32.62 4.24 37.03
CA LEU A 635 -31.87 4.94 36.00
C LEU A 635 -32.69 6.10 35.44
N ASP A 636 -32.04 7.20 35.06
CA ASP A 636 -32.71 8.34 34.40
C ASP A 636 -33.46 7.93 33.12
N CYS A 637 -32.94 6.91 32.41
CA CYS A 637 -33.53 6.33 31.21
C CYS A 637 -34.55 5.21 31.46
N ASP A 638 -34.98 4.93 32.68
CA ASP A 638 -36.10 3.99 32.93
C ASP A 638 -37.44 4.65 32.54
N THR A 639 -38.35 3.90 31.93
CA THR A 639 -39.75 4.34 31.73
C THR A 639 -40.51 4.37 33.05
N ILE A 640 -41.64 5.06 33.12
CA ILE A 640 -42.45 5.14 34.34
C ILE A 640 -42.95 3.76 34.78
N SER A 641 -43.31 2.87 33.84
CA SER A 641 -43.63 1.47 34.15
C SER A 641 -42.43 0.68 34.68
N GLN A 642 -41.20 0.92 34.21
CA GLN A 642 -40.00 0.28 34.76
C GLN A 642 -39.68 0.81 36.16
N VAL A 643 -39.89 2.12 36.41
CA VAL A 643 -39.74 2.71 37.75
C VAL A 643 -40.75 2.11 38.73
N LYS A 644 -42.03 1.99 38.34
CA LYS A 644 -43.05 1.31 39.17
C LYS A 644 -42.65 -0.12 39.52
N GLN A 645 -42.14 -0.90 38.56
CA GLN A 645 -41.61 -2.25 38.80
C GLN A 645 -40.46 -2.25 39.81
N LYS A 646 -39.47 -1.36 39.67
CA LYS A 646 -38.33 -1.24 40.60
C LYS A 646 -38.78 -0.83 42.01
N CYS A 647 -39.77 0.07 42.11
CA CYS A 647 -40.38 0.43 43.40
C CYS A 647 -41.05 -0.80 44.04
N CYS A 648 -41.89 -1.52 43.29
CA CYS A 648 -42.53 -2.73 43.79
C CYS A 648 -41.52 -3.81 44.20
N ALA A 649 -40.48 -4.02 43.41
CA ALA A 649 -39.42 -5.01 43.68
C ALA A 649 -38.58 -4.70 44.93
N GLN A 650 -38.58 -3.45 45.42
CA GLN A 650 -37.92 -3.03 46.66
C GLN A 650 -38.90 -3.03 47.84
N ILE A 651 -40.11 -2.50 47.66
CA ILE A 651 -41.14 -2.40 48.70
C ILE A 651 -41.67 -3.78 49.09
N TYR A 652 -42.07 -4.57 48.09
CA TYR A 652 -42.64 -5.91 48.27
C TYR A 652 -41.57 -7.00 48.18
N LYS A 653 -40.28 -6.68 48.39
CA LYS A 653 -39.13 -7.60 48.21
C LYS A 653 -39.19 -8.91 49.00
N ASN A 654 -40.06 -8.96 50.02
CA ASN A 654 -40.26 -10.09 50.93
C ASN A 654 -41.66 -10.73 50.82
N LYS A 655 -42.44 -10.35 49.81
CA LYS A 655 -43.79 -10.85 49.57
C LYS A 655 -43.79 -11.86 48.42
N PRO A 656 -44.71 -12.85 48.41
CA PRO A 656 -44.92 -13.70 47.25
C PRO A 656 -45.43 -12.85 46.07
N ALA A 657 -45.17 -13.28 44.84
CA ALA A 657 -45.55 -12.54 43.64
C ALA A 657 -47.05 -12.21 43.54
N SER A 658 -47.92 -13.03 44.16
CA SER A 658 -49.38 -12.81 44.25
C SER A 658 -49.80 -11.66 45.17
N GLU A 659 -48.90 -11.14 46.00
CA GLU A 659 -49.12 -9.95 46.84
C GLU A 659 -48.45 -8.70 46.25
N ILE A 660 -47.82 -8.80 45.08
CA ILE A 660 -47.20 -7.66 44.40
C ILE A 660 -48.25 -7.07 43.44
N PRO A 661 -48.65 -5.79 43.61
CA PRO A 661 -49.63 -5.14 42.73
C PRO A 661 -49.17 -5.06 41.28
N HIS A 662 -50.10 -5.16 40.34
CA HIS A 662 -49.78 -5.00 38.91
C HIS A 662 -49.41 -3.54 38.59
N ASN A 663 -48.61 -3.34 37.54
CA ASN A 663 -48.21 -2.00 37.11
C ASN A 663 -49.41 -1.09 36.80
N ASP A 664 -50.51 -1.65 36.30
CA ASP A 664 -51.70 -0.90 35.89
C ASP A 664 -52.57 -0.45 37.06
N GLU A 665 -52.48 -1.13 38.21
CA GLU A 665 -53.13 -0.75 39.47
C GLU A 665 -52.44 0.47 40.12
N LEU A 666 -51.27 0.87 39.63
CA LEU A 666 -50.40 1.84 40.28
C LEU A 666 -50.19 3.13 39.48
N SER A 667 -50.19 4.22 40.24
CA SER A 667 -49.85 5.58 39.81
C SER A 667 -48.59 6.06 40.52
N LEU A 668 -47.71 6.75 39.80
CA LEU A 668 -46.49 7.34 40.34
C LEU A 668 -46.59 8.87 40.28
N GLU A 669 -46.60 9.52 41.43
CA GLU A 669 -46.71 10.97 41.56
C GLU A 669 -45.38 11.57 42.05
N TRP A 670 -44.84 12.56 41.33
CA TRP A 670 -43.66 13.29 41.75
C TRP A 670 -44.03 14.50 42.61
N GLN A 671 -43.47 14.56 43.82
CA GLN A 671 -43.69 15.64 44.78
C GLN A 671 -42.62 16.73 44.59
N GLN A 672 -42.87 17.71 43.72
CA GLN A 672 -41.94 18.81 43.39
C GLN A 672 -41.86 19.91 44.48
N GLY A 673 -42.11 19.56 45.74
CA GLY A 673 -42.13 20.49 46.87
C GLY A 673 -43.08 21.67 46.64
N LYS A 674 -42.53 22.88 46.44
CA LYS A 674 -43.31 24.12 46.24
C LYS A 674 -44.03 24.19 44.88
N ALA A 675 -43.60 23.41 43.88
CA ALA A 675 -44.25 23.39 42.57
C ALA A 675 -45.47 22.45 42.52
N GLY A 676 -45.76 21.74 43.61
CA GLY A 676 -46.92 20.85 43.73
C GLY A 676 -46.61 19.39 43.43
N LYS A 677 -47.61 18.69 42.90
CA LYS A 677 -47.61 17.25 42.62
C LYS A 677 -47.82 17.03 41.12
N LEU A 678 -47.07 16.11 40.50
CA LEU A 678 -47.18 15.77 39.08
C LEU A 678 -47.33 14.25 38.90
N LEU A 679 -48.44 13.80 38.31
CA LEU A 679 -48.61 12.40 37.92
C LEU A 679 -47.72 12.08 36.72
N LEU A 680 -46.87 11.07 36.83
CA LEU A 680 -46.01 10.59 35.75
C LEU A 680 -46.67 9.41 35.03
N ASN A 681 -46.61 9.39 33.70
CA ASN A 681 -47.14 8.31 32.86
C ASN A 681 -46.14 7.96 31.75
N ASP A 682 -46.21 6.74 31.19
CA ASP A 682 -45.34 6.34 30.07
C ASP A 682 -45.65 7.13 28.78
N ILE A 683 -46.88 7.64 28.61
CA ILE A 683 -47.27 8.52 27.51
C ILE A 683 -48.20 9.59 28.08
N ASP A 684 -47.99 10.84 27.71
CA ASP A 684 -48.86 11.98 28.05
C ASP A 684 -48.87 13.04 26.92
N ASN A 685 -49.33 14.24 27.24
CA ASN A 685 -49.39 15.38 26.31
C ASN A 685 -48.01 16.02 26.04
N THR A 686 -46.97 15.64 26.80
CA THR A 686 -45.60 16.14 26.66
C THR A 686 -44.68 15.17 25.92
N SER A 687 -45.10 13.92 25.69
CA SER A 687 -44.31 12.88 25.02
C SER A 687 -43.81 13.30 23.64
N ASP A 688 -42.55 12.97 23.33
CA ASP A 688 -41.95 13.20 22.02
C ASP A 688 -42.65 12.38 20.91
N ARG A 689 -43.17 13.07 19.89
CA ARG A 689 -43.86 12.46 18.74
C ARG A 689 -43.14 12.79 17.44
N ASN A 690 -42.53 11.80 16.81
CA ASN A 690 -41.75 11.95 15.58
C ASN A 690 -42.25 10.97 14.50
N ASN A 691 -42.63 11.48 13.33
CA ASN A 691 -42.98 10.69 12.13
C ASN A 691 -44.05 9.59 12.35
N GLY A 692 -45.01 9.81 13.24
CA GLY A 692 -46.04 8.81 13.58
C GLY A 692 -45.63 7.83 14.68
N LEU A 693 -44.43 7.97 15.24
CA LEU A 693 -43.99 7.24 16.42
C LEU A 693 -44.03 8.10 17.69
N VAL A 694 -44.25 7.47 18.84
CA VAL A 694 -44.28 8.10 20.17
C VAL A 694 -43.20 7.48 21.06
N CYS A 695 -42.35 8.32 21.66
CA CYS A 695 -41.37 7.87 22.65
C CYS A 695 -42.07 7.59 23.98
N LEU A 696 -41.67 6.52 24.69
CA LEU A 696 -42.09 6.34 26.08
C LEU A 696 -41.35 7.32 27.00
N ASN A 697 -42.10 8.05 27.82
CA ASN A 697 -41.57 8.99 28.79
C ASN A 697 -40.72 8.27 29.85
N THR A 698 -39.59 8.89 30.18
CA THR A 698 -38.61 8.40 31.17
C THR A 698 -38.44 9.41 32.31
N LEU A 699 -37.72 9.05 33.38
CA LEU A 699 -37.39 10.02 34.44
C LEU A 699 -36.61 11.24 33.89
N LYS A 700 -35.76 11.02 32.89
CA LYS A 700 -35.02 12.05 32.16
C LYS A 700 -35.92 12.99 31.35
N HIS A 701 -37.01 12.47 30.77
CA HIS A 701 -38.03 13.29 30.07
C HIS A 701 -38.62 14.33 31.02
N TYR A 702 -39.01 13.89 32.22
CA TYR A 702 -39.54 14.76 33.27
C TYR A 702 -38.46 15.55 34.06
N MET A 703 -37.17 15.43 33.69
CA MET A 703 -36.04 16.07 34.36
C MET A 703 -35.94 15.77 35.88
N VAL A 704 -36.37 14.57 36.29
CA VAL A 704 -36.32 14.12 37.69
C VAL A 704 -34.87 14.08 38.18
N GLN A 705 -34.65 14.59 39.39
CA GLN A 705 -33.32 14.67 40.02
C GLN A 705 -33.12 13.54 41.04
N ASP A 706 -31.86 13.30 41.42
CA ASP A 706 -31.50 12.40 42.52
C ASP A 706 -32.15 12.82 43.85
N ASP A 707 -32.43 11.87 44.73
CA ASP A 707 -33.19 12.02 45.99
C ASP A 707 -34.60 12.65 45.85
N SER A 708 -35.18 12.67 44.64
CA SER A 708 -36.56 13.13 44.43
C SER A 708 -37.58 12.30 45.21
N LYS A 709 -38.52 12.99 45.87
CA LYS A 709 -39.66 12.38 46.57
C LYS A 709 -40.78 12.00 45.60
N MET A 710 -41.23 10.76 45.66
CA MET A 710 -42.34 10.24 44.86
C MET A 710 -43.37 9.58 45.77
N ALA A 711 -44.65 9.64 45.42
CA ALA A 711 -45.68 8.79 46.00
C ALA A 711 -46.03 7.66 45.01
N LEU A 712 -45.97 6.41 45.46
CA LEU A 712 -46.52 5.27 44.75
C LEU A 712 -47.89 4.96 45.34
N MET A 713 -48.94 5.16 44.54
CA MET A 713 -50.33 5.09 44.98
C MET A 713 -51.08 4.02 44.20
N TYR A 714 -51.96 3.28 44.87
CA TYR A 714 -53.00 2.51 44.19
C TYR A 714 -53.97 3.47 43.49
N LYS A 715 -54.34 3.16 42.25
CA LYS A 715 -55.47 3.81 41.58
C LYS A 715 -56.72 3.44 42.35
N GLN A 716 -57.49 4.44 42.77
CA GLN A 716 -58.81 4.21 43.30
C GLN A 716 -59.70 3.75 42.14
N HIS A 717 -60.29 2.57 42.29
CA HIS A 717 -61.42 2.16 41.46
C HIS A 717 -62.64 2.90 42.03
N ASP A 718 -62.85 4.14 41.57
CA ASP A 718 -64.06 4.88 41.88
C ASP A 718 -65.19 4.28 41.04
N ASP A 719 -66.04 3.47 41.69
CA ASP A 719 -67.34 3.02 41.18
C ASP A 719 -68.32 4.22 41.13
N ASP A 720 -68.01 5.23 40.31
CA ASP A 720 -68.93 6.28 39.85
C ASP A 720 -68.20 7.20 38.84
N ASP A 721 -68.18 6.83 37.55
CA ASP A 721 -68.41 7.83 36.50
C ASP A 721 -68.84 7.24 35.14
N VAL A 722 -69.64 8.00 34.41
CA VAL A 722 -70.46 7.54 33.27
C VAL A 722 -70.08 8.25 31.97
N TYR A 723 -69.81 7.46 30.91
CA TYR A 723 -69.28 7.84 29.57
C TYR A 723 -67.84 8.41 29.59
N VAL A 724 -66.88 7.84 28.84
CA VAL A 724 -66.88 7.71 27.38
C VAL A 724 -66.35 6.34 26.92
N ASN A 725 -66.89 5.80 25.81
CA ASN A 725 -66.43 4.55 25.21
C ASN A 725 -64.95 4.58 24.80
N SER A 726 -64.16 3.66 25.34
CA SER A 726 -62.98 3.11 24.67
C SER A 726 -63.10 1.59 24.66
N THR A 727 -63.18 1.01 23.46
CA THR A 727 -63.43 -0.41 23.20
C THR A 727 -62.38 -1.33 23.84
N GLU A 728 -62.84 -2.39 24.50
CA GLU A 728 -61.98 -3.49 24.94
C GLU A 728 -61.21 -4.09 23.75
N ILE A 729 -59.89 -4.03 23.78
CA ILE A 729 -59.04 -4.97 23.03
C ILE A 729 -58.49 -5.96 24.04
N ARG A 730 -59.04 -7.18 24.00
CA ARG A 730 -58.47 -8.32 24.75
C ARG A 730 -57.05 -8.57 24.26
N THR A 731 -56.08 -8.47 25.15
CA THR A 731 -54.73 -8.98 24.91
C THR A 731 -54.76 -10.51 24.89
N GLU A 732 -54.94 -11.09 23.70
CA GLU A 732 -54.65 -12.51 23.49
C GLU A 732 -53.15 -12.76 23.62
N SER A 733 -52.80 -13.88 24.26
CA SER A 733 -51.42 -14.29 24.48
C SER A 733 -50.77 -14.77 23.17
N VAL A 734 -49.99 -13.91 22.52
CA VAL A 734 -49.25 -14.29 21.29
C VAL A 734 -48.10 -15.23 21.65
N THR A 735 -48.23 -16.49 21.25
CA THR A 735 -47.15 -17.48 21.27
C THR A 735 -46.10 -17.16 20.22
N SER A 736 -44.82 -17.32 20.54
CA SER A 736 -43.72 -17.14 19.58
C SER A 736 -43.82 -18.12 18.40
N GLU A 737 -44.11 -17.60 17.21
CA GLU A 737 -43.52 -18.01 15.92
C GLU A 737 -43.78 -16.89 14.87
N ASP A 738 -42.87 -16.78 13.89
CA ASP A 738 -42.91 -15.91 12.70
C ASP A 738 -43.06 -14.37 12.81
N ILE A 739 -41.92 -13.68 12.96
CA ILE A 739 -41.77 -12.28 12.51
C ILE A 739 -41.20 -12.28 11.08
N THR A 740 -42.05 -12.00 10.09
CA THR A 740 -41.60 -11.78 8.69
C THR A 740 -41.48 -10.29 8.40
N LEU A 741 -40.31 -9.88 7.88
CA LEU A 741 -40.00 -8.51 7.45
C LEU A 741 -40.89 -8.06 6.28
N LEU A 742 -41.63 -6.97 6.44
CA LEU A 742 -42.16 -6.17 5.32
C LEU A 742 -42.06 -4.67 5.62
N MET A 743 -41.62 -3.90 4.63
CA MET A 743 -41.72 -2.44 4.60
C MET A 743 -43.05 -2.03 3.94
N PRO A 744 -43.70 -0.93 4.35
CA PRO A 744 -44.96 -0.51 3.76
C PRO A 744 -44.78 0.39 2.54
N ASP A 745 -45.40 0.00 1.42
CA ASP A 745 -45.88 0.96 0.42
C ASP A 745 -47.23 1.55 0.87
N LYS A 746 -47.47 2.81 0.48
CA LYS A 746 -48.71 3.57 0.77
C LYS A 746 -49.87 3.08 -0.13
N CYS A 747 -51.15 3.30 0.13
CA CYS A 747 -51.88 4.20 1.05
C CYS A 747 -53.34 3.68 1.18
N GLY A 748 -54.04 3.88 2.30
CA GLY A 748 -55.41 3.33 2.40
C GLY A 748 -56.27 3.57 3.65
N GLY A 749 -56.14 4.70 4.37
CA GLY A 749 -57.19 5.23 5.25
C GLY A 749 -57.78 4.32 6.34
N GLU A 750 -57.00 4.03 7.38
CA GLU A 750 -57.46 3.63 8.73
C GLU A 750 -56.59 4.38 9.77
N GLU A 751 -57.00 4.41 11.04
CA GLU A 751 -56.33 5.19 12.09
C GLU A 751 -54.83 4.84 12.19
N LEU A 752 -53.95 5.86 12.21
CA LEU A 752 -52.52 5.61 12.40
C LEU A 752 -52.28 5.05 13.81
N GLU A 753 -52.08 3.73 13.90
CA GLU A 753 -51.42 3.10 15.05
C GLU A 753 -50.07 3.80 15.27
N THR A 754 -50.02 4.64 16.30
CA THR A 754 -48.79 5.35 16.65
C THR A 754 -47.80 4.36 17.26
N HIS A 755 -46.82 3.96 16.46
CA HIS A 755 -45.84 2.95 16.88
C HIS A 755 -44.99 3.51 18.03
N LYS A 756 -44.78 2.70 19.08
CA LYS A 756 -44.06 3.13 20.29
C LYS A 756 -42.58 2.77 20.17
N TRP A 757 -41.68 3.56 20.79
CA TRP A 757 -40.26 3.24 20.88
C TRP A 757 -39.64 3.64 22.24
N HIS A 758 -38.57 2.95 22.65
CA HIS A 758 -37.81 3.26 23.87
C HIS A 758 -36.34 2.83 23.73
N LEU A 759 -35.39 3.75 23.90
CA LEU A 759 -33.92 3.59 23.74
C LEU A 759 -33.41 3.19 22.34
N VAL A 760 -34.11 2.32 21.62
CA VAL A 760 -33.77 1.81 20.29
C VAL A 760 -34.92 2.14 19.32
N TYR A 761 -34.56 2.34 18.05
CA TYR A 761 -35.45 2.67 16.93
C TYR A 761 -35.21 1.67 15.79
#